data_AF-A0A4P2QIV8-F1
#
_entry.id   AF-A0A4P2QIV8-F1
#
_cell.length_a   1.000
_cell.length_b   1.000
_cell.length_c   1.000
_cell.angle_alpha   90.00
_cell.angle_beta   90.00
_cell.angle_gamma   90.00
#
_symmetry.space_group_name_H-M   'P 1'
#
loop_
_entity.id
_entity.type
_entity.pdbx_description
1 polymer ?
#
loop_
_entity_poly.entity_id
_entity_poly.type
_entity_poly.pdbx_seq_one_letter_code
_entity_poly.pdbx_strand_id
1 'polypeptide(L)'
;MSLDRAIGLTCHDIWGTYFCEVLGGIQSAARHSGYRVIAVKSPPRDVHRLELARDQIDGWIALIDPTDIELFLDDGRPVVTLSARSSDGRCPYVLPDNHGGALAAVRHLIDHGHRRIAFAGHMAHEDIRQRFQAYRDALDEGGIPFDPALVFELPNNERAGGRFAAQRLLESGVSCTAMFMATDQGALGIIDALAETGLRVPEDLALVGFDDIEAARYASPPLTTVRQRFDWIGRTAAQLLIDRLAGRDVPSAGHIAPTLLVLRRSCGCSPAPAEREAPAPADGAADQADALARELVALATFSSAPDRSAPPAESWPGVTEVVRGLEAAAQGKPGPPPAALERAWREAAEQMPHIDLLLAMIDRLERAGQSMLRGAEDAAAQRRVTAYIRRARHDMMQGRVAIEAARADYLNSLLDINLVVRETLLEHADNGGSKLSWLSAVQMSWGCLAVWEDPGDEGPTLRIVESSCPGQEAAAPAAGTRVAAAEFPRGGWLPAAVQYDGDHVIRLIPLRSQGEDRGVLAICAPVSSPLGLDHRDMDMWVAMLTAAFERASLIESLIEQEKRSRAAYERERALADAVRRLGCPVIPLDEGVLLVPLVGAIDPERASHVLEVVLAELSRQEAEVLLMDITGVPFADMQVAASLTKTARAAILLGAEVIVVGMRPQVAQEFTHLGIDLAGMTLYPTLGSALSSLRRRRQPLIAPRMPRA
;
A
#
# COMPACT_ATOMS: atom_id res chain seq x y z
N MET A 1 2.73 -31.40 6.50
CA MET A 1 1.41 -31.13 5.91
C MET A 1 1.59 -29.97 4.96
N SER A 2 1.21 -30.09 3.68
CA SER A 2 1.20 -28.93 2.77
C SER A 2 0.07 -28.00 3.19
N LEU A 3 0.36 -26.74 3.53
CA LEU A 3 -0.64 -25.71 3.86
C LEU A 3 -1.32 -25.19 2.58
N ASP A 4 -2.00 -26.07 1.85
CA ASP A 4 -2.72 -25.69 0.61
C ASP A 4 -4.00 -24.90 0.91
N ARG A 5 -4.49 -24.95 2.16
CA ARG A 5 -5.72 -24.29 2.60
C ARG A 5 -5.47 -22.94 3.24
N ALA A 6 -6.32 -21.96 2.92
CA ALA A 6 -6.18 -20.60 3.45
C ALA A 6 -7.50 -20.00 3.93
N ILE A 7 -7.38 -19.10 4.90
CA ILE A 7 -8.45 -18.20 5.34
C ILE A 7 -8.12 -16.80 4.84
N GLY A 8 -9.10 -16.15 4.23
CA GLY A 8 -9.03 -14.76 3.79
C GLY A 8 -9.49 -13.81 4.90
N LEU A 9 -8.84 -12.66 5.02
CA LEU A 9 -9.25 -11.56 5.87
C LEU A 9 -9.41 -10.31 4.99
N THR A 10 -10.59 -9.70 4.92
CA THR A 10 -10.79 -8.40 4.28
C THR A 10 -10.84 -7.31 5.36
N CYS A 11 -10.08 -6.24 5.17
CA CYS A 11 -9.99 -5.15 6.12
C CYS A 11 -9.59 -3.83 5.44
N HIS A 12 -9.98 -2.70 6.05
CA HIS A 12 -9.60 -1.36 5.57
C HIS A 12 -8.13 -1.04 5.78
N ASP A 13 -7.54 -1.62 6.83
CA ASP A 13 -6.13 -1.54 7.10
C ASP A 13 -5.60 -2.91 7.50
N ILE A 14 -4.31 -3.12 7.31
CA ILE A 14 -3.63 -4.37 7.68
C ILE A 14 -2.56 -4.12 8.74
N TRP A 15 -2.21 -2.87 9.04
CA TRP A 15 -1.21 -2.51 10.05
C TRP A 15 -1.82 -1.77 11.24
N GLY A 16 -1.01 -1.53 12.27
CA GLY A 16 -1.44 -0.89 13.51
C GLY A 16 -1.78 -1.90 14.62
N THR A 17 -1.75 -1.41 15.86
CA THR A 17 -1.86 -2.24 17.07
C THR A 17 -3.12 -3.09 17.10
N TYR A 18 -4.29 -2.49 16.79
CA TYR A 18 -5.57 -3.19 16.72
C TYR A 18 -5.53 -4.37 15.74
N PHE A 19 -5.12 -4.11 14.48
CA PHE A 19 -5.12 -5.11 13.42
C PHE A 19 -4.13 -6.23 13.70
N CYS A 20 -2.92 -5.90 14.18
CA CYS A 20 -1.90 -6.89 14.50
C CYS A 20 -2.33 -7.83 15.64
N GLU A 21 -3.00 -7.31 16.69
CA GLU A 21 -3.50 -8.16 17.77
C GLU A 21 -4.65 -9.08 17.33
N VAL A 22 -5.60 -8.56 16.55
CA VAL A 22 -6.68 -9.37 15.96
C VAL A 22 -6.11 -10.43 15.01
N LEU A 23 -5.21 -10.03 14.10
CA LEU A 23 -4.55 -10.94 13.17
C LEU A 23 -3.71 -11.99 13.91
N GLY A 24 -3.10 -11.64 15.05
CA GLY A 24 -2.40 -12.56 15.94
C GLY A 24 -3.32 -13.66 16.46
N GLY A 25 -4.53 -13.28 16.90
CA GLY A 25 -5.58 -14.21 17.28
C GLY A 25 -5.99 -15.15 16.14
N ILE A 26 -6.24 -14.60 14.95
CA ILE A 26 -6.64 -15.34 13.74
C ILE A 26 -5.55 -16.34 13.34
N GLN A 27 -4.31 -15.86 13.18
CA GLN A 27 -3.17 -16.69 12.79
C GLN A 27 -2.94 -17.83 13.77
N SER A 28 -3.05 -17.54 15.07
CA SER A 28 -2.91 -18.57 16.12
C SER A 28 -3.90 -19.72 15.91
N ALA A 29 -5.20 -19.43 15.70
CA ALA A 29 -6.20 -20.47 15.45
C ALA A 29 -6.00 -21.18 14.10
N ALA A 30 -5.72 -20.42 13.04
CA ALA A 30 -5.49 -20.94 11.69
C ALA A 30 -4.33 -21.96 11.68
N ARG A 31 -3.22 -21.61 12.33
CA ARG A 31 -2.02 -22.46 12.44
C ARG A 31 -2.33 -23.80 13.09
N HIS A 32 -3.05 -23.81 14.23
CA HIS A 32 -3.42 -25.05 14.92
C HIS A 32 -4.29 -25.98 14.07
N SER A 33 -4.99 -25.43 13.08
CA SER A 33 -5.89 -26.17 12.18
C SER A 33 -5.32 -26.40 10.78
N GLY A 34 -4.06 -26.03 10.53
CA GLY A 34 -3.41 -26.23 9.24
C GLY A 34 -3.88 -25.28 8.12
N TYR A 35 -4.32 -24.07 8.45
CA TYR A 35 -4.65 -23.01 7.49
C TYR A 35 -3.59 -21.90 7.52
N ARG A 36 -3.28 -21.35 6.34
CA ARG A 36 -2.55 -20.07 6.21
C ARG A 36 -3.53 -18.89 6.20
N VAL A 37 -3.04 -17.69 6.49
CA VAL A 37 -3.87 -16.46 6.45
C VAL A 37 -3.42 -15.54 5.33
N ILE A 38 -4.39 -15.06 4.55
CA ILE A 38 -4.21 -14.04 3.50
C ILE A 38 -5.05 -12.82 3.87
N ALA A 39 -4.41 -11.73 4.25
CA ALA A 39 -5.07 -10.46 4.57
C ALA A 39 -5.06 -9.54 3.36
N VAL A 40 -6.20 -8.97 3.02
CA VAL A 40 -6.41 -8.09 1.86
C VAL A 40 -6.85 -6.71 2.35
N LYS A 41 -6.04 -5.68 2.10
CA LYS A 41 -6.34 -4.28 2.43
C LYS A 41 -7.34 -3.69 1.43
N SER A 42 -8.57 -4.18 1.46
CA SER A 42 -9.64 -3.75 0.55
C SER A 42 -11.01 -4.18 1.12
N PRO A 43 -12.09 -3.40 0.88
CA PRO A 43 -13.43 -3.81 1.30
C PRO A 43 -13.92 -5.07 0.55
N PRO A 44 -14.87 -5.83 1.13
CA PRO A 44 -15.34 -7.08 0.55
C PRO A 44 -15.77 -6.97 -0.92
N ARG A 45 -16.50 -5.91 -1.27
CA ARG A 45 -16.96 -5.62 -2.64
C ARG A 45 -15.82 -5.57 -3.66
N ASP A 46 -14.73 -4.90 -3.35
CA ASP A 46 -13.60 -4.73 -4.26
C ASP A 46 -12.84 -6.06 -4.43
N VAL A 47 -12.64 -6.79 -3.33
CA VAL A 47 -12.00 -8.11 -3.35
C VAL A 47 -12.80 -9.09 -4.21
N HIS A 48 -14.13 -9.11 -4.04
CA HIS A 48 -15.03 -9.95 -4.81
C HIS A 48 -15.00 -9.59 -6.31
N ARG A 49 -15.13 -8.31 -6.64
CA ARG A 49 -15.12 -7.78 -8.02
C ARG A 49 -13.81 -8.06 -8.76
N LEU A 50 -12.68 -7.94 -8.08
CA LEU A 50 -11.35 -8.20 -8.65
C LEU A 50 -10.99 -9.69 -8.61
N GLU A 51 -11.85 -10.53 -8.01
CA GLU A 51 -11.62 -11.95 -7.77
C GLU A 51 -10.29 -12.23 -7.03
N LEU A 52 -9.75 -11.26 -6.30
CA LEU A 52 -8.39 -11.33 -5.78
C LEU A 52 -8.23 -12.46 -4.77
N ALA A 53 -7.29 -13.38 -5.02
CA ALA A 53 -7.01 -14.56 -4.20
C ALA A 53 -8.20 -15.52 -4.01
N ARG A 54 -9.26 -15.40 -4.82
CA ARG A 54 -10.49 -16.21 -4.72
C ARG A 54 -10.24 -17.71 -4.67
N ASP A 55 -9.31 -18.23 -5.46
CA ASP A 55 -9.01 -19.67 -5.54
C ASP A 55 -8.00 -20.13 -4.50
N GLN A 56 -7.31 -19.18 -3.84
CA GLN A 56 -6.38 -19.47 -2.77
C GLN A 56 -7.05 -19.58 -1.39
N ILE A 57 -8.30 -19.09 -1.27
CA ILE A 57 -8.99 -18.88 0.00
C ILE A 57 -10.23 -19.76 0.11
N ASP A 58 -10.31 -20.55 1.18
CA ASP A 58 -11.41 -21.46 1.45
C ASP A 58 -12.63 -20.77 2.08
N GLY A 59 -12.39 -19.72 2.88
CA GLY A 59 -13.42 -18.94 3.56
C GLY A 59 -12.90 -17.58 4.05
N TRP A 60 -13.81 -16.68 4.38
CA TRP A 60 -13.50 -15.27 4.61
C TRP A 60 -13.88 -14.77 6.01
N ILE A 61 -13.06 -13.88 6.54
CA ILE A 61 -13.33 -13.05 7.71
C ILE A 61 -13.40 -11.59 7.26
N ALA A 62 -14.48 -10.89 7.60
CA ALA A 62 -14.59 -9.44 7.35
C ALA A 62 -14.41 -8.65 8.64
N LEU A 63 -13.44 -7.75 8.67
CA LEU A 63 -13.07 -6.97 9.85
C LEU A 63 -13.57 -5.52 9.73
N ILE A 64 -14.34 -5.07 10.74
CA ILE A 64 -14.91 -3.73 10.91
C ILE A 64 -15.97 -3.34 9.88
N ASP A 65 -15.76 -3.64 8.60
CA ASP A 65 -16.69 -3.32 7.53
C ASP A 65 -17.03 -4.55 6.69
N PRO A 66 -18.19 -5.17 6.95
CA PRO A 66 -18.66 -6.33 6.22
C PRO A 66 -19.57 -5.94 5.06
N THR A 67 -19.59 -4.67 4.62
CA THR A 67 -20.46 -4.25 3.50
C THR A 67 -20.18 -5.10 2.26
N ASP A 68 -21.23 -5.69 1.71
CA ASP A 68 -21.21 -6.62 0.58
C ASP A 68 -20.45 -7.94 0.82
N ILE A 69 -20.20 -8.32 2.08
CA ILE A 69 -19.58 -9.62 2.40
C ILE A 69 -20.46 -10.81 2.00
N GLU A 70 -21.76 -10.57 1.88
CA GLU A 70 -22.79 -11.49 1.43
C GLU A 70 -22.49 -12.07 0.03
N LEU A 71 -21.78 -11.32 -0.82
CA LEU A 71 -21.34 -11.76 -2.14
C LEU A 71 -20.49 -13.04 -2.07
N PHE A 72 -19.68 -13.21 -1.02
CA PHE A 72 -18.88 -14.42 -0.81
C PHE A 72 -19.73 -15.60 -0.38
N LEU A 73 -20.77 -15.36 0.43
CA LEU A 73 -21.73 -16.41 0.80
C LEU A 73 -22.49 -16.92 -0.41
N ASP A 74 -22.91 -16.02 -1.29
CA ASP A 74 -23.66 -16.35 -2.50
C ASP A 74 -22.82 -17.17 -3.50
N ASP A 75 -21.49 -17.01 -3.46
CA ASP A 75 -20.50 -17.85 -4.17
C ASP A 75 -20.18 -19.17 -3.45
N GLY A 76 -20.86 -19.47 -2.34
CA GLY A 76 -20.66 -20.69 -1.56
C GLY A 76 -19.42 -20.69 -0.65
N ARG A 77 -18.79 -19.53 -0.43
CA ARG A 77 -17.66 -19.39 0.50
C ARG A 77 -18.16 -19.04 1.91
N PRO A 78 -17.81 -19.82 2.95
CA PRO A 78 -18.19 -19.48 4.33
C PRO A 78 -17.60 -18.14 4.78
N VAL A 79 -18.38 -17.39 5.56
CA VAL A 79 -18.03 -16.06 6.06
C VAL A 79 -18.22 -15.98 7.57
N VAL A 80 -17.34 -15.25 8.26
CA VAL A 80 -17.54 -14.75 9.63
C VAL A 80 -17.25 -13.25 9.65
N THR A 81 -18.04 -12.45 10.39
CA THR A 81 -17.75 -11.01 10.55
C THR A 81 -17.17 -10.72 11.93
N LEU A 82 -16.31 -9.72 12.01
CA LEU A 82 -15.55 -9.36 13.21
C LEU A 82 -15.68 -7.85 13.44
N SER A 83 -16.04 -7.46 14.67
CA SER A 83 -16.30 -6.07 15.06
C SER A 83 -17.45 -5.39 14.29
N ALA A 84 -18.21 -6.14 13.51
CA ALA A 84 -19.40 -5.70 12.81
C ALA A 84 -20.33 -6.87 12.49
N ARG A 85 -21.56 -6.55 12.09
CA ARG A 85 -22.60 -7.51 11.68
C ARG A 85 -22.83 -7.40 10.18
N SER A 86 -23.10 -8.52 9.52
CA SER A 86 -23.59 -8.51 8.14
C SER A 86 -24.96 -7.84 8.07
N SER A 87 -25.28 -7.24 6.93
CA SER A 87 -26.50 -6.45 6.75
C SER A 87 -27.77 -7.31 6.82
N ASP A 88 -27.67 -8.57 6.39
CA ASP A 88 -28.75 -9.54 6.33
C ASP A 88 -28.80 -10.51 7.54
N GLY A 89 -27.83 -10.42 8.45
CA GLY A 89 -27.70 -11.30 9.61
C GLY A 89 -27.38 -12.77 9.29
N ARG A 90 -26.98 -13.12 8.06
CA ARG A 90 -26.63 -14.51 7.68
C ARG A 90 -25.28 -14.96 8.24
N CYS A 91 -24.37 -14.04 8.57
CA CYS A 91 -23.04 -14.37 9.05
C CYS A 91 -22.98 -14.51 10.59
N PRO A 92 -22.35 -15.58 11.12
CA PRO A 92 -21.87 -15.57 12.50
C PRO A 92 -20.92 -14.38 12.70
N TYR A 93 -20.94 -13.80 13.91
CA TYR A 93 -20.17 -12.59 14.17
C TYR A 93 -19.54 -12.59 15.56
N VAL A 94 -18.37 -11.95 15.67
CA VAL A 94 -17.68 -11.74 16.94
C VAL A 94 -17.55 -10.24 17.21
N LEU A 95 -18.07 -9.77 18.34
CA LEU A 95 -18.01 -8.35 18.74
C LEU A 95 -17.33 -8.20 20.09
N PRO A 96 -16.58 -7.13 20.32
CA PRO A 96 -16.27 -6.71 21.69
C PRO A 96 -17.54 -6.27 22.42
N ASP A 97 -17.59 -6.44 23.73
CA ASP A 97 -18.62 -5.87 24.59
C ASP A 97 -18.43 -4.35 24.76
N ASN A 98 -18.69 -3.59 23.69
CA ASN A 98 -18.61 -2.13 23.69
C ASN A 98 -19.51 -1.52 24.76
N HIS A 99 -20.72 -2.08 24.91
CA HIS A 99 -21.72 -1.57 25.83
C HIS A 99 -21.31 -1.83 27.29
N GLY A 100 -21.05 -3.08 27.66
CA GLY A 100 -20.67 -3.45 29.03
C GLY A 100 -19.37 -2.78 29.48
N GLY A 101 -18.39 -2.66 28.57
CA GLY A 101 -17.14 -1.93 28.83
C GLY A 101 -17.35 -0.44 29.12
N ALA A 102 -18.12 0.25 28.27
CA ALA A 102 -18.38 1.68 28.42
C ALA A 102 -19.27 1.96 29.64
N LEU A 103 -20.23 1.08 29.92
CA LEU A 103 -21.08 1.14 31.10
C LEU A 103 -20.23 1.05 32.37
N ALA A 104 -19.28 0.11 32.43
CA ALA A 104 -18.35 -0.02 33.55
C ALA A 104 -17.45 1.23 33.72
N ALA A 105 -16.96 1.79 32.61
CA ALA A 105 -16.14 3.01 32.61
C ALA A 105 -16.90 4.24 33.17
N VAL A 106 -18.13 4.46 32.71
CA VAL A 106 -18.94 5.61 33.16
C VAL A 106 -19.44 5.41 34.58
N ARG A 107 -19.90 4.21 34.94
CA ARG A 107 -20.23 3.87 36.34
C ARG A 107 -19.06 4.14 37.28
N HIS A 108 -17.84 3.79 36.87
CA HIS A 108 -16.66 4.07 37.67
C HIS A 108 -16.45 5.57 37.94
N LEU A 109 -16.68 6.44 36.95
CA LEU A 109 -16.65 7.89 37.14
C LEU A 109 -17.75 8.38 38.09
N ILE A 110 -18.96 7.79 38.00
CA ILE A 110 -20.08 8.08 38.90
C ILE A 110 -19.74 7.67 40.34
N ASP A 111 -19.10 6.51 40.52
CA ASP A 111 -18.63 5.98 41.80
C ASP A 111 -17.50 6.84 42.39
N HIS A 112 -16.70 7.48 41.53
CA HIS A 112 -15.72 8.52 41.92
C HIS A 112 -16.37 9.86 42.32
N GLY A 113 -17.70 9.94 42.30
CA GLY A 113 -18.46 11.12 42.72
C GLY A 113 -18.71 12.12 41.60
N HIS A 114 -18.29 11.84 40.36
CA HIS A 114 -18.59 12.72 39.24
C HIS A 114 -20.09 12.69 38.89
N ARG A 115 -20.63 13.86 38.57
CA ARG A 115 -22.05 14.05 38.21
C ARG A 115 -22.24 14.83 36.91
N ARG A 116 -21.23 15.59 36.49
CA ARG A 116 -21.19 16.25 35.17
C ARG A 116 -20.09 15.59 34.35
N ILE A 117 -20.46 14.53 33.64
CA ILE A 117 -19.56 13.68 32.87
C ILE A 117 -19.80 13.98 31.39
N ALA A 118 -18.77 14.35 30.64
CA ALA A 118 -18.85 14.53 29.21
C ALA A 118 -18.64 13.22 28.44
N PHE A 119 -19.20 13.12 27.24
CA PHE A 119 -18.91 12.09 26.26
C PHE A 119 -18.30 12.72 25.01
N ALA A 120 -17.26 12.12 24.44
CA ALA A 120 -16.78 12.52 23.12
C ALA A 120 -16.43 11.32 22.23
N GLY A 121 -16.88 11.36 20.97
CA GLY A 121 -16.62 10.31 19.98
C GLY A 121 -17.17 10.64 18.59
N HIS A 122 -16.73 9.90 17.58
CA HIS A 122 -17.24 9.98 16.21
C HIS A 122 -18.40 8.99 15.98
N MET A 123 -19.65 9.47 15.99
CA MET A 123 -20.86 8.65 16.01
C MET A 123 -21.20 7.98 14.67
N ALA A 124 -20.41 8.23 13.62
CA ALA A 124 -20.56 7.53 12.35
C ALA A 124 -20.31 6.01 12.51
N HIS A 125 -19.50 5.60 13.49
CA HIS A 125 -19.18 4.20 13.73
C HIS A 125 -20.14 3.54 14.75
N GLU A 126 -20.50 2.28 14.49
CA GLU A 126 -21.49 1.54 15.28
C GLU A 126 -21.01 1.22 16.70
N ASP A 127 -19.74 0.86 16.86
CA ASP A 127 -19.11 0.65 18.16
C ASP A 127 -19.16 1.90 19.05
N ILE A 128 -18.93 3.08 18.47
CA ILE A 128 -19.02 4.37 19.18
C ILE A 128 -20.47 4.66 19.60
N ARG A 129 -21.46 4.36 18.76
CA ARG A 129 -22.88 4.48 19.13
C ARG A 129 -23.25 3.55 20.29
N GLN A 130 -22.72 2.34 20.33
CA GLN A 130 -22.92 1.41 21.45
C GLN A 130 -22.29 1.93 22.75
N ARG A 131 -21.08 2.50 22.67
CA ARG A 131 -20.41 3.15 23.80
C ARG A 131 -21.19 4.38 24.29
N PHE A 132 -21.77 5.16 23.38
CA PHE A 132 -22.62 6.31 23.71
C PHE A 132 -23.93 5.89 24.39
N GLN A 133 -24.58 4.82 23.91
CA GLN A 133 -25.78 4.30 24.56
C GLN A 133 -25.47 3.82 25.98
N ALA A 134 -24.35 3.12 26.19
CA ALA A 134 -23.88 2.73 27.52
C ALA A 134 -23.59 3.94 28.44
N TYR A 135 -23.06 5.03 27.90
CA TYR A 135 -22.91 6.28 28.66
C TYR A 135 -24.27 6.80 29.14
N ARG A 136 -25.29 6.83 28.26
CA ARG A 136 -26.65 7.27 28.64
C ARG A 136 -27.27 6.35 29.69
N ASP A 137 -27.11 5.05 29.54
CA ASP A 137 -27.66 4.05 30.46
C ASP A 137 -26.98 4.14 31.84
N ALA A 138 -25.65 4.34 31.89
CA ALA A 138 -24.94 4.58 33.15
C ALA A 138 -25.40 5.85 33.87
N LEU A 139 -25.68 6.93 33.12
CA LEU A 139 -26.21 8.16 33.71
C LEU A 139 -27.60 7.95 34.31
N ASP A 140 -28.48 7.25 33.59
CA ASP A 140 -29.83 6.93 34.05
C ASP A 140 -29.81 6.08 35.33
N GLU A 141 -28.99 5.02 35.35
CA GLU A 141 -28.77 4.19 36.54
C GLU A 141 -28.18 4.95 37.73
N GLY A 142 -27.33 5.95 37.46
CA GLY A 142 -26.76 6.85 38.45
C GLY A 142 -27.70 7.97 38.90
N GLY A 143 -28.91 8.07 38.32
CA GLY A 143 -29.87 9.14 38.58
C GLY A 143 -29.39 10.52 38.10
N ILE A 144 -28.52 10.57 37.09
CA ILE A 144 -27.94 11.79 36.53
C ILE A 144 -28.70 12.16 35.23
N PRO A 145 -29.31 13.35 35.14
CA PRO A 145 -29.98 13.78 33.91
C PRO A 145 -29.00 13.88 32.74
N PHE A 146 -29.38 13.32 31.59
CA PHE A 146 -28.63 13.47 30.35
C PHE A 146 -28.65 14.93 29.86
N ASP A 147 -27.47 15.51 29.64
CA ASP A 147 -27.28 16.86 29.12
C ASP A 147 -26.65 16.80 27.72
N PRO A 148 -27.37 17.18 26.65
CA PRO A 148 -26.83 17.20 25.30
C PRO A 148 -25.60 18.13 25.14
N ALA A 149 -25.45 19.15 25.98
CA ALA A 149 -24.29 20.06 25.93
C ALA A 149 -22.98 19.41 26.38
N LEU A 150 -23.06 18.22 27.02
CA LEU A 150 -21.91 17.42 27.44
C LEU A 150 -21.50 16.37 26.39
N VAL A 151 -22.08 16.40 25.18
CA VAL A 151 -21.76 15.48 24.09
C VAL A 151 -20.97 16.20 23.01
N PHE A 152 -19.75 15.72 22.75
CA PHE A 152 -18.84 16.28 21.76
C PHE A 152 -18.69 15.33 20.57
N GLU A 153 -19.34 15.65 19.46
CA GLU A 153 -19.17 14.92 18.20
C GLU A 153 -17.78 15.23 17.61
N LEU A 154 -17.00 14.18 17.35
CA LEU A 154 -15.66 14.32 16.80
C LEU A 154 -15.65 14.10 15.29
N PRO A 155 -14.73 14.75 14.55
CA PRO A 155 -14.56 14.48 13.13
C PRO A 155 -13.91 13.11 12.86
N ASN A 156 -13.13 12.59 13.81
CA ASN A 156 -12.52 11.26 13.80
C ASN A 156 -12.19 10.83 15.25
N ASN A 157 -11.86 9.56 15.44
CA ASN A 157 -11.49 9.00 16.75
C ASN A 157 -9.97 8.97 17.00
N GLU A 158 -9.20 9.79 16.29
CA GLU A 158 -7.74 9.87 16.44
C GLU A 158 -7.33 10.95 17.45
N ARG A 159 -6.02 11.07 17.71
CA ARG A 159 -5.46 12.15 18.55
C ARG A 159 -5.89 13.54 18.10
N ALA A 160 -6.03 13.78 16.79
CA ALA A 160 -6.51 15.05 16.26
C ALA A 160 -7.96 15.34 16.68
N GLY A 161 -8.84 14.34 16.67
CA GLY A 161 -10.19 14.44 17.20
C GLY A 161 -10.21 14.75 18.70
N GLY A 162 -9.31 14.16 19.48
CA GLY A 162 -9.13 14.49 20.90
C GLY A 162 -8.76 15.95 21.17
N ARG A 163 -7.83 16.50 20.38
CA ARG A 163 -7.47 17.94 20.45
C ARG A 163 -8.65 18.84 20.08
N PHE A 164 -9.41 18.45 19.06
CA PHE A 164 -10.64 19.16 18.68
C PHE A 164 -11.67 19.16 19.82
N ALA A 165 -11.84 18.04 20.52
CA ALA A 165 -12.70 17.93 21.70
C ALA A 165 -12.29 18.92 22.81
N ALA A 166 -10.98 19.00 23.10
CA ALA A 166 -10.43 19.92 24.08
C ALA A 166 -10.73 21.38 23.72
N GLN A 167 -10.49 21.76 22.46
CA GLN A 167 -10.78 23.10 21.96
C GLN A 167 -12.28 23.44 22.12
N ARG A 168 -13.17 22.52 21.73
CA ARG A 168 -14.61 22.71 21.86
C ARG A 168 -15.06 22.82 23.32
N LEU A 169 -14.49 22.01 24.21
CA LEU A 169 -14.74 22.09 25.65
C LEU A 169 -14.39 23.49 26.18
N LEU A 170 -13.19 23.99 25.87
CA LEU A 170 -12.70 25.30 26.30
C LEU A 170 -13.52 26.47 25.73
N GLU A 171 -13.88 26.42 24.44
CA GLU A 171 -14.66 27.47 23.78
C GLU A 171 -16.11 27.51 24.26
N SER A 172 -16.71 26.34 24.51
CA SER A 172 -18.11 26.25 24.95
C SER A 172 -18.31 26.78 26.37
N GLY A 173 -17.26 26.78 27.20
CA GLY A 173 -17.34 27.13 28.62
C GLY A 173 -18.21 26.17 29.44
N VAL A 174 -18.61 25.03 28.88
CA VAL A 174 -19.40 24.03 29.57
C VAL A 174 -18.58 23.41 30.68
N SER A 175 -19.09 23.46 31.92
CA SER A 175 -18.42 22.84 33.05
C SER A 175 -18.67 21.33 33.07
N CYS A 176 -17.61 20.53 33.16
CA CYS A 176 -17.66 19.11 33.47
C CYS A 176 -16.47 18.75 34.37
N THR A 177 -16.63 17.71 35.18
CA THR A 177 -15.57 17.24 36.10
C THR A 177 -14.90 15.97 35.63
N ALA A 178 -15.52 15.28 34.67
CA ALA A 178 -14.97 14.08 34.07
C ALA A 178 -15.41 13.97 32.60
N MET A 179 -14.69 13.18 31.83
CA MET A 179 -15.02 12.87 30.45
C MET A 179 -14.73 11.39 30.15
N PHE A 180 -15.69 10.75 29.48
CA PHE A 180 -15.50 9.45 28.84
C PHE A 180 -15.24 9.69 27.35
N MET A 181 -14.03 9.35 26.93
CA MET A 181 -13.60 9.39 25.54
C MET A 181 -13.86 8.05 24.90
N ALA A 182 -14.51 8.07 23.75
CA ALA A 182 -14.91 6.84 23.08
C ALA A 182 -13.71 6.00 22.60
N THR A 183 -12.50 6.56 22.49
CA THR A 183 -11.24 5.84 22.20
C THR A 183 -10.07 6.42 22.98
N ASP A 184 -9.01 5.62 23.17
CA ASP A 184 -7.77 6.03 23.83
C ASP A 184 -7.00 7.06 23.01
N GLN A 185 -7.00 6.96 21.68
CA GLN A 185 -6.35 7.97 20.83
C GLN A 185 -6.98 9.35 21.03
N GLY A 186 -8.31 9.43 21.11
CA GLY A 186 -9.00 10.66 21.48
C GLY A 186 -8.62 11.13 22.89
N ALA A 187 -8.61 10.23 23.87
CA ALA A 187 -8.22 10.54 25.24
C ALA A 187 -6.79 11.09 25.37
N LEU A 188 -5.84 10.54 24.62
CA LEU A 188 -4.48 11.07 24.58
C LEU A 188 -4.44 12.47 23.95
N GLY A 189 -5.22 12.70 22.89
CA GLY A 189 -5.32 14.00 22.25
C GLY A 189 -5.84 15.10 23.17
N ILE A 190 -6.80 14.79 24.05
CA ILE A 190 -7.28 15.76 25.05
C ILE A 190 -6.27 15.96 26.18
N ILE A 191 -5.57 14.92 26.64
CA ILE A 191 -4.47 15.07 27.62
C ILE A 191 -3.40 16.03 27.08
N ASP A 192 -2.95 15.83 25.84
CA ASP A 192 -1.95 16.70 25.19
C ASP A 192 -2.42 18.17 25.18
N ALA A 193 -3.65 18.42 24.72
CA ALA A 193 -4.20 19.77 24.59
C ALA A 193 -4.45 20.46 25.94
N LEU A 194 -4.92 19.72 26.96
CA LEU A 194 -5.14 20.29 28.29
C LEU A 194 -3.82 20.69 28.94
N ALA A 195 -2.77 19.88 28.77
CA ALA A 195 -1.43 20.18 29.29
C ALA A 195 -0.88 21.51 28.71
N GLU A 196 -1.13 21.81 27.44
CA GLU A 196 -0.74 23.07 26.79
C GLU A 196 -1.44 24.30 27.40
N THR A 197 -2.64 24.11 27.95
CA THR A 197 -3.44 25.18 28.60
C THR A 197 -3.23 25.28 30.10
N GLY A 198 -2.43 24.38 30.69
CA GLY A 198 -2.18 24.30 32.13
C GLY A 198 -3.28 23.61 32.94
N LEU A 199 -4.30 23.03 32.29
CA LEU A 199 -5.30 22.18 32.94
C LEU A 199 -4.72 20.80 33.19
N ARG A 200 -5.03 20.22 34.35
CA ARG A 200 -4.46 18.96 34.82
C ARG A 200 -5.49 17.83 34.76
N VAL A 201 -5.01 16.68 34.34
CA VAL A 201 -5.71 15.40 34.46
C VAL A 201 -5.02 14.64 35.57
N PRO A 202 -5.74 14.11 36.59
CA PRO A 202 -7.19 14.11 36.77
C PRO A 202 -7.78 15.33 37.50
N GLU A 203 -6.97 16.24 38.05
CA GLU A 203 -7.42 17.21 39.06
C GLU A 203 -8.48 18.20 38.57
N ASP A 204 -8.36 18.67 37.33
CA ASP A 204 -9.27 19.63 36.73
C ASP A 204 -10.29 18.93 35.80
N LEU A 205 -9.89 17.81 35.18
CA LEU A 205 -10.76 16.92 34.41
C LEU A 205 -10.32 15.46 34.54
N ALA A 206 -11.15 14.62 35.16
CA ALA A 206 -10.92 13.18 35.18
C ALA A 206 -11.24 12.57 33.81
N LEU A 207 -10.43 11.60 33.36
CA LEU A 207 -10.52 11.06 32.01
C LEU A 207 -10.48 9.54 31.99
N VAL A 208 -11.38 8.95 31.22
CA VAL A 208 -11.39 7.51 30.91
C VAL A 208 -11.48 7.32 29.40
N GLY A 209 -10.63 6.46 28.84
CA GLY A 209 -10.65 6.06 27.43
C GLY A 209 -11.24 4.67 27.21
N PHE A 210 -10.98 4.14 26.02
CA PHE A 210 -11.38 2.82 25.57
C PHE A 210 -10.31 2.30 24.60
N ASP A 211 -10.01 1.00 24.61
CA ASP A 211 -9.11 0.22 23.72
C ASP A 211 -7.87 -0.37 24.46
N ASP A 212 -7.40 0.27 25.55
CA ASP A 212 -6.15 -0.03 26.28
C ASP A 212 -4.89 -0.13 25.42
N ILE A 213 -4.77 0.81 24.48
CA ILE A 213 -3.60 0.88 23.60
C ILE A 213 -2.34 1.11 24.43
N GLU A 214 -1.21 0.73 23.85
CA GLU A 214 0.07 0.84 24.53
C GLU A 214 0.41 2.28 24.98
N ALA A 215 0.13 3.27 24.14
CA ALA A 215 0.35 4.68 24.46
C ALA A 215 -0.44 5.17 25.69
N ALA A 216 -1.56 4.53 26.04
CA ALA A 216 -2.34 4.83 27.24
C ALA A 216 -1.54 4.60 28.53
N ARG A 217 -0.59 3.66 28.51
CA ARG A 217 0.22 3.25 29.68
C ARG A 217 1.31 4.25 30.02
N TYR A 218 1.87 4.87 28.98
CA TYR A 218 2.99 5.80 29.08
C TYR A 218 2.56 7.27 29.05
N ALA A 219 1.26 7.53 28.91
CA ALA A 219 0.70 8.86 29.03
C ALA A 219 1.03 9.47 30.39
N SER A 220 1.00 10.80 30.47
CA SER A 220 1.22 11.55 31.70
C SER A 220 -0.01 12.43 31.98
N PRO A 221 -0.94 11.99 32.87
CA PRO A 221 -0.93 10.72 33.62
C PRO A 221 -1.27 9.49 32.77
N PRO A 222 -0.91 8.27 33.21
CA PRO A 222 -1.35 7.03 32.58
C PRO A 222 -2.88 6.94 32.57
N LEU A 223 -3.42 6.58 31.41
CA LEU A 223 -4.84 6.65 31.09
C LEU A 223 -5.60 5.42 31.58
N THR A 224 -6.62 5.65 32.42
CA THR A 224 -7.67 4.69 32.75
C THR A 224 -8.49 4.41 31.49
N THR A 225 -8.72 3.14 31.18
CA THR A 225 -9.29 2.75 29.88
C THR A 225 -9.94 1.37 29.93
N VAL A 226 -10.77 1.05 28.95
CA VAL A 226 -11.39 -0.26 28.79
C VAL A 226 -10.55 -1.12 27.83
N ARG A 227 -9.97 -2.20 28.33
CA ARG A 227 -9.26 -3.19 27.51
C ARG A 227 -10.24 -4.08 26.76
N GLN A 228 -10.01 -4.21 25.46
CA GLN A 228 -10.65 -5.20 24.61
C GLN A 228 -9.75 -6.43 24.46
N ARG A 229 -10.35 -7.60 24.21
CA ARG A 229 -9.63 -8.85 24.00
C ARG A 229 -9.46 -9.16 22.51
N PHE A 230 -8.63 -8.38 21.82
CA PHE A 230 -8.44 -8.49 20.37
C PHE A 230 -7.92 -9.88 19.95
N ASP A 231 -7.02 -10.46 20.74
CA ASP A 231 -6.53 -11.84 20.61
C ASP A 231 -7.68 -12.86 20.59
N TRP A 232 -8.61 -12.73 21.54
CA TRP A 232 -9.74 -13.63 21.69
C TRP A 232 -10.74 -13.46 20.56
N ILE A 233 -11.01 -12.20 20.18
CA ILE A 233 -11.92 -11.87 19.09
C ILE A 233 -11.42 -12.49 17.79
N GLY A 234 -10.15 -12.30 17.45
CA GLY A 234 -9.53 -12.89 16.26
C GLY A 234 -9.52 -14.42 16.29
N ARG A 235 -9.11 -15.02 17.42
CA ARG A 235 -9.09 -16.49 17.59
C ARG A 235 -10.47 -17.10 17.45
N THR A 236 -11.48 -16.49 18.06
CA THR A 236 -12.86 -16.97 18.01
C THR A 236 -13.42 -16.87 16.60
N ALA A 237 -13.18 -15.76 15.90
CA ALA A 237 -13.65 -15.58 14.52
C ALA A 237 -13.06 -16.64 13.59
N ALA A 238 -11.75 -16.90 13.70
CA ALA A 238 -11.08 -17.96 12.94
C ALA A 238 -11.62 -19.35 13.29
N GLN A 239 -11.84 -19.65 14.57
CA GLN A 239 -12.39 -20.94 15.00
C GLN A 239 -13.79 -21.18 14.42
N LEU A 240 -14.67 -20.18 14.47
CA LEU A 240 -16.01 -20.26 13.89
C LEU A 240 -15.95 -20.53 12.38
N LEU A 241 -15.03 -19.87 11.68
CA LEU A 241 -14.86 -20.09 10.25
C LEU A 241 -14.33 -21.50 9.96
N ILE A 242 -13.33 -21.97 10.70
CA ILE A 242 -12.77 -23.32 10.59
C ILE A 242 -13.85 -24.38 10.88
N ASP A 243 -14.72 -24.13 11.86
CA ASP A 243 -15.86 -24.98 12.17
C ASP A 243 -16.81 -25.10 10.97
N ARG A 244 -17.14 -23.97 10.32
CA ARG A 244 -17.95 -23.96 9.09
C ARG A 244 -17.26 -24.70 7.94
N LEU A 245 -15.96 -24.48 7.75
CA LEU A 245 -15.15 -25.16 6.72
C LEU A 245 -15.06 -26.68 6.95
N ALA A 246 -15.16 -27.12 8.20
CA ALA A 246 -15.25 -28.52 8.57
C ALA A 246 -16.68 -29.11 8.44
N GLY A 247 -17.65 -28.32 7.98
CA GLY A 247 -19.05 -28.72 7.82
C GLY A 247 -19.83 -28.81 9.14
N ARG A 248 -19.33 -28.21 10.23
CA ARG A 248 -20.08 -28.12 11.49
C ARG A 248 -21.19 -27.08 11.35
N ASP A 249 -22.31 -27.33 12.03
CA ASP A 249 -23.39 -26.34 12.14
C ASP A 249 -22.97 -25.25 13.12
N VAL A 250 -22.79 -24.03 12.60
CA VAL A 250 -22.41 -22.84 13.37
C VAL A 250 -23.55 -21.84 13.23
N PRO A 251 -24.32 -21.58 14.31
CA PRO A 251 -25.40 -20.63 14.27
C PRO A 251 -24.92 -19.24 13.86
N SER A 252 -25.73 -18.51 13.10
CA SER A 252 -25.55 -17.08 12.81
C SER A 252 -25.86 -16.21 14.04
N ALA A 253 -25.23 -16.55 15.17
CA ALA A 253 -25.38 -15.89 16.45
C ALA A 253 -24.14 -15.06 16.78
N GLY A 254 -24.33 -14.08 17.67
CA GLY A 254 -23.26 -13.22 18.14
C GLY A 254 -22.43 -13.82 19.25
N HIS A 255 -21.11 -13.75 19.11
CA HIS A 255 -20.15 -14.05 20.16
C HIS A 255 -19.61 -12.73 20.72
N ILE A 256 -19.93 -12.43 21.99
CA ILE A 256 -19.52 -11.18 22.64
C ILE A 256 -18.28 -11.43 23.49
N ALA A 257 -17.19 -10.74 23.15
CA ALA A 257 -15.95 -10.78 23.90
C ALA A 257 -16.03 -9.89 25.14
N PRO A 258 -15.73 -10.41 26.34
CA PRO A 258 -15.74 -9.58 27.53
C PRO A 258 -14.65 -8.50 27.45
N THR A 259 -14.98 -7.31 27.96
CA THR A 259 -14.05 -6.19 28.12
C THR A 259 -13.76 -5.94 29.59
N LEU A 260 -12.66 -5.25 29.89
CA LEU A 260 -12.24 -5.00 31.27
C LEU A 260 -11.77 -3.57 31.48
N LEU A 261 -12.31 -2.90 32.50
CA LEU A 261 -11.84 -1.59 32.92
C LEU A 261 -10.47 -1.70 33.61
N VAL A 262 -9.48 -1.02 33.04
CA VAL A 262 -8.10 -0.92 33.53
C VAL A 262 -7.92 0.43 34.21
N LEU A 263 -7.80 0.39 35.53
CA LEU A 263 -7.67 1.59 36.37
C LEU A 263 -6.24 2.11 36.37
N ARG A 264 -6.08 3.40 36.10
CA ARG A 264 -4.82 4.15 36.18
C ARG A 264 -5.07 5.54 36.76
N ARG A 265 -4.11 6.46 36.60
CA ARG A 265 -4.12 7.76 37.30
C ARG A 265 -5.05 8.80 36.69
N SER A 266 -5.42 8.69 35.40
CA SER A 266 -6.21 9.74 34.73
C SER A 266 -7.64 9.91 35.25
N CYS A 267 -8.19 8.93 35.98
CA CYS A 267 -9.50 9.07 36.63
C CYS A 267 -9.41 9.46 38.12
N GLY A 268 -8.20 9.68 38.67
CA GLY A 268 -8.00 9.93 40.09
C GLY A 268 -7.73 8.68 40.93
N CYS A 269 -7.82 7.48 40.34
CA CYS A 269 -7.38 6.26 41.00
C CYS A 269 -5.87 6.32 41.30
N SER A 270 -5.49 6.03 42.53
CA SER A 270 -4.10 5.68 42.85
C SER A 270 -3.89 4.19 42.60
N PRO A 271 -2.71 3.75 42.11
CA PRO A 271 -2.40 2.33 41.88
C PRO A 271 -2.28 1.49 43.17
N ALA A 272 -2.87 1.93 44.29
CA ALA A 272 -3.00 1.10 45.47
C ALA A 272 -4.05 0.01 45.17
N PRO A 273 -3.71 -1.29 45.27
CA PRO A 273 -4.70 -2.33 45.06
C PRO A 273 -5.79 -2.19 46.13
N ALA A 274 -7.04 -2.09 45.67
CA ALA A 274 -8.20 -2.13 46.53
C ALA A 274 -8.08 -3.31 47.52
N GLU A 275 -8.28 -3.01 48.80
CA GLU A 275 -8.47 -3.96 49.89
C GLU A 275 -9.73 -4.81 49.58
N ARG A 276 -9.60 -5.78 48.69
CA ARG A 276 -10.51 -6.93 48.64
C ARG A 276 -9.81 -8.06 49.38
N GLU A 277 -10.27 -8.32 50.60
CA GLU A 277 -9.96 -9.54 51.33
C GLU A 277 -10.17 -10.74 50.40
N ALA A 278 -9.07 -11.42 50.06
CA ALA A 278 -9.16 -12.72 49.41
C ALA A 278 -9.79 -13.72 50.39
N PRO A 279 -10.64 -14.65 49.93
CA PRO A 279 -11.16 -15.70 50.80
C PRO A 279 -10.00 -16.53 51.36
N ALA A 280 -10.11 -16.92 52.64
CA ALA A 280 -9.08 -17.70 53.33
C ALA A 280 -8.75 -19.00 52.57
N PRO A 281 -7.46 -19.38 52.46
CA PRO A 281 -7.06 -20.59 51.73
C PRO A 281 -7.55 -21.86 52.45
N ALA A 282 -7.98 -22.84 51.66
CA ALA A 282 -8.23 -24.20 52.12
C ALA A 282 -6.91 -24.91 52.47
N ASP A 283 -6.97 -25.83 53.44
CA ASP A 283 -5.82 -26.47 54.08
C ASP A 283 -4.97 -27.34 53.12
N GLY A 284 -3.70 -26.94 52.90
CA GLY A 284 -2.67 -27.74 52.22
C GLY A 284 -1.55 -26.88 51.61
N ALA A 285 -0.28 -27.21 51.86
CA ALA A 285 0.87 -26.45 51.31
C ALA A 285 1.03 -26.61 49.78
N ALA A 286 0.72 -27.80 49.25
CA ALA A 286 0.73 -28.05 47.80
C ALA A 286 -0.39 -27.30 47.05
N ASP A 287 -1.55 -27.13 47.71
CA ASP A 287 -2.70 -26.42 47.15
C ASP A 287 -2.49 -24.89 47.14
N GLN A 288 -1.68 -24.35 48.08
CA GLN A 288 -1.34 -22.93 48.12
C GLN A 288 -0.36 -22.50 47.02
N ALA A 289 0.64 -23.31 46.70
CA ALA A 289 1.60 -23.02 45.65
C ALA A 289 0.93 -22.97 44.27
N ASP A 290 0.07 -23.95 44.00
CA ASP A 290 -0.69 -24.03 42.76
C ASP A 290 -1.74 -22.90 42.66
N ALA A 291 -2.42 -22.56 43.76
CA ALA A 291 -3.31 -21.40 43.81
C ALA A 291 -2.59 -20.08 43.50
N LEU A 292 -1.40 -19.87 44.09
CA LEU A 292 -0.59 -18.68 43.82
C LEU A 292 -0.12 -18.64 42.36
N ALA A 293 0.33 -19.78 41.81
CA ALA A 293 0.72 -19.87 40.41
C ALA A 293 -0.45 -19.52 39.48
N ARG A 294 -1.65 -20.04 39.76
CA ARG A 294 -2.87 -19.71 39.00
C ARG A 294 -3.26 -18.24 39.11
N GLU A 295 -3.14 -17.63 40.29
CA GLU A 295 -3.42 -16.21 40.47
C GLU A 295 -2.43 -15.33 39.70
N LEU A 296 -1.14 -15.68 39.72
CA LEU A 296 -0.13 -14.99 38.94
C LEU A 296 -0.34 -15.19 37.44
N VAL A 297 -0.70 -16.39 36.99
CA VAL A 297 -1.10 -16.66 35.60
C VAL A 297 -2.38 -15.92 35.24
N ALA A 298 -3.33 -15.76 36.15
CA ALA A 298 -4.55 -14.98 35.90
C ALA A 298 -4.24 -13.49 35.75
N LEU A 299 -3.31 -12.96 36.54
CA LEU A 299 -2.77 -11.60 36.36
C LEU A 299 -1.99 -11.49 35.04
N ALA A 300 -1.24 -12.53 34.69
CA ALA A 300 -0.45 -12.62 33.46
C ALA A 300 -1.29 -12.64 32.19
N THR A 301 -2.36 -13.42 32.21
CA THR A 301 -3.24 -13.66 31.06
C THR A 301 -4.46 -12.75 31.05
N PHE A 302 -4.63 -11.92 32.09
CA PHE A 302 -5.75 -11.02 32.37
C PHE A 302 -7.11 -11.56 31.88
N SER A 303 -7.30 -12.85 32.21
CA SER A 303 -8.40 -13.75 31.92
C SER A 303 -8.95 -13.80 30.47
N SER A 304 -8.24 -14.51 29.59
CA SER A 304 -8.84 -15.79 29.11
C SER A 304 -9.31 -16.49 30.35
N ALA A 305 -10.60 -16.75 30.60
CA ALA A 305 -10.97 -17.61 31.72
C ALA A 305 -10.01 -18.81 31.63
N PRO A 306 -8.96 -18.89 32.49
CA PRO A 306 -7.91 -19.86 32.24
C PRO A 306 -8.67 -21.15 32.29
N ASP A 307 -8.45 -22.02 31.31
CA ASP A 307 -9.00 -23.35 31.43
C ASP A 307 -8.57 -23.83 32.82
N ARG A 308 -9.52 -23.87 33.76
CA ARG A 308 -9.19 -24.08 35.17
C ARG A 308 -8.67 -25.52 35.34
N SER A 309 -8.78 -26.34 34.30
CA SER A 309 -8.20 -27.67 34.19
C SER A 309 -6.76 -27.70 33.66
N ALA A 310 -6.30 -26.64 32.96
CA ALA A 310 -4.94 -26.60 32.39
C ALA A 310 -3.88 -26.20 33.43
N PRO A 311 -2.68 -26.84 33.43
CA PRO A 311 -1.58 -26.48 34.31
C PRO A 311 -1.08 -25.04 34.10
N PRO A 312 -0.78 -24.26 35.17
CA PRO A 312 -0.27 -22.89 35.05
C PRO A 312 0.98 -22.74 34.16
N ALA A 313 1.85 -23.76 34.18
CA ALA A 313 3.10 -23.80 33.42
C ALA A 313 2.89 -23.86 31.90
N GLU A 314 1.71 -24.25 31.41
CA GLU A 314 1.40 -24.17 29.98
C GLU A 314 1.22 -22.73 29.50
N SER A 315 0.73 -21.85 30.37
CA SER A 315 0.53 -20.43 30.07
C SER A 315 1.78 -19.61 30.35
N TRP A 316 2.45 -19.86 31.47
CA TRP A 316 3.72 -19.22 31.84
C TRP A 316 4.68 -20.26 32.42
N PRO A 317 5.61 -20.82 31.62
CA PRO A 317 6.54 -21.85 32.08
C PRO A 317 7.36 -21.41 33.30
N GLY A 318 7.80 -20.15 33.33
CA GLY A 318 8.53 -19.57 34.46
C GLY A 318 7.76 -19.41 35.77
N VAL A 319 6.41 -19.52 35.79
CA VAL A 319 5.62 -19.32 37.03
C VAL A 319 6.02 -20.28 38.14
N THR A 320 6.30 -21.53 37.77
CA THR A 320 6.65 -22.58 38.73
C THR A 320 7.98 -22.28 39.41
N GLU A 321 8.95 -21.75 38.68
CA GLU A 321 10.24 -21.34 39.25
C GLU A 321 10.08 -20.14 40.19
N VAL A 322 9.21 -19.18 39.85
CA VAL A 322 8.90 -18.02 40.70
C VAL A 322 8.21 -18.43 42.00
N VAL A 323 7.24 -19.33 41.96
CA VAL A 323 6.56 -19.80 43.18
C VAL A 323 7.50 -20.66 44.03
N ARG A 324 8.21 -21.61 43.41
CA ARG A 324 9.19 -22.48 44.10
C ARG A 324 10.30 -21.68 44.77
N GLY A 325 10.75 -20.59 44.15
CA GLY A 325 11.74 -19.69 44.75
C GLY A 325 11.25 -19.01 46.02
N LEU A 326 9.99 -18.59 46.06
CA LEU A 326 9.38 -17.98 47.24
C LEU A 326 9.26 -18.99 48.39
N GLU A 327 8.79 -20.21 48.10
CA GLU A 327 8.69 -21.29 49.08
C GLU A 327 10.06 -21.68 49.64
N ALA A 328 11.05 -21.82 48.77
CA ALA A 328 12.43 -22.14 49.18
C ALA A 328 13.01 -21.05 50.10
N ALA A 329 12.74 -19.78 49.80
CA ALA A 329 13.15 -18.65 50.63
C ALA A 329 12.48 -18.70 52.02
N ALA A 330 11.18 -18.98 52.09
CA ALA A 330 10.46 -19.13 53.36
C ALA A 330 11.01 -20.32 54.18
N GLN A 331 11.18 -21.48 53.56
CA GLN A 331 11.62 -22.73 54.20
C GLN A 331 13.13 -22.82 54.47
N GLY A 332 13.93 -21.88 53.95
CA GLY A 332 15.40 -21.93 54.07
C GLY A 332 16.06 -23.01 53.22
N LYS A 333 15.39 -23.46 52.15
CA LYS A 333 15.92 -24.42 51.19
C LYS A 333 16.65 -23.70 50.04
N PRO A 334 17.58 -24.38 49.33
CA PRO A 334 18.14 -23.84 48.11
C PRO A 334 17.03 -23.61 47.07
N GLY A 335 16.92 -22.37 46.61
CA GLY A 335 15.98 -21.97 45.56
C GLY A 335 16.48 -22.30 44.15
N PRO A 336 15.70 -21.93 43.13
CA PRO A 336 16.11 -22.07 41.74
C PRO A 336 17.33 -21.19 41.41
N PRO A 337 18.13 -21.56 40.40
CA PRO A 337 19.30 -20.77 40.02
C PRO A 337 18.88 -19.35 39.59
N PRO A 338 19.68 -18.30 39.89
CA PRO A 338 19.31 -16.92 39.57
C PRO A 338 18.95 -16.69 38.08
N ALA A 339 19.64 -17.38 37.17
CA ALA A 339 19.38 -17.31 35.73
C ALA A 339 18.02 -17.90 35.31
N ALA A 340 17.45 -18.83 36.10
CA ALA A 340 16.09 -19.33 35.86
C ALA A 340 15.05 -18.28 36.29
N LEU A 341 15.27 -17.62 37.42
CA LEU A 341 14.38 -16.56 37.90
C LEU A 341 14.40 -15.34 36.96
N GLU A 342 15.58 -14.94 36.49
CA GLU A 342 15.73 -13.87 35.49
C GLU A 342 14.98 -14.19 34.19
N ARG A 343 15.11 -15.43 33.70
CA ARG A 343 14.41 -15.89 32.50
C ARG A 343 12.90 -15.92 32.70
N ALA A 344 12.42 -16.40 33.85
CA ALA A 344 11.00 -16.43 34.18
C ALA A 344 10.38 -15.02 34.20
N TRP A 345 11.09 -14.03 34.77
CA TRP A 345 10.62 -12.64 34.77
C TRP A 345 10.76 -11.95 33.42
N ARG A 346 11.75 -12.34 32.61
CA ARG A 346 11.84 -11.89 31.22
C ARG A 346 10.69 -12.42 30.38
N GLU A 347 10.39 -13.72 30.47
CA GLU A 347 9.22 -14.34 29.84
C GLU A 347 7.93 -13.63 30.26
N ALA A 348 7.78 -13.34 31.56
CA ALA A 348 6.63 -12.58 32.06
C ALA A 348 6.57 -11.17 31.46
N ALA A 349 7.69 -10.45 31.39
CA ALA A 349 7.75 -9.10 30.84
C ALA A 349 7.54 -9.05 29.32
N GLU A 350 7.91 -10.11 28.59
CA GLU A 350 7.67 -10.28 27.15
C GLU A 350 6.18 -10.54 26.87
N GLN A 351 5.56 -11.42 27.66
CA GLN A 351 4.12 -11.72 27.54
C GLN A 351 3.23 -10.59 28.05
N MET A 352 3.72 -9.79 29.01
CA MET A 352 2.95 -8.74 29.68
C MET A 352 3.58 -7.37 29.45
N PRO A 353 3.09 -6.64 28.44
CA PRO A 353 3.62 -5.31 28.15
C PRO A 353 3.10 -4.24 29.15
N HIS A 354 2.39 -4.62 30.22
CA HIS A 354 1.85 -3.68 31.23
C HIS A 354 2.67 -3.72 32.52
N ILE A 355 3.40 -2.64 32.81
CA ILE A 355 4.18 -2.53 34.06
C ILE A 355 3.31 -2.61 35.31
N ASP A 356 2.09 -2.08 35.28
CA ASP A 356 1.17 -2.12 36.43
C ASP A 356 0.78 -3.57 36.81
N LEU A 357 0.66 -4.46 35.82
CA LEU A 357 0.36 -5.88 36.08
C LEU A 357 1.56 -6.62 36.65
N LEU A 358 2.76 -6.34 36.12
CA LEU A 358 3.99 -6.89 36.66
C LEU A 358 4.21 -6.44 38.12
N LEU A 359 3.91 -5.18 38.43
CA LEU A 359 3.92 -4.66 39.80
C LEU A 359 2.86 -5.36 40.67
N ALA A 360 1.64 -5.54 40.17
CA ALA A 360 0.59 -6.26 40.90
C ALA A 360 0.97 -7.73 41.21
N MET A 361 1.72 -8.39 40.32
CA MET A 361 2.27 -9.72 40.55
C MET A 361 3.32 -9.71 41.68
N ILE A 362 4.22 -8.73 41.68
CA ILE A 362 5.20 -8.54 42.77
C ILE A 362 4.48 -8.30 44.10
N ASP A 363 3.47 -7.45 44.13
CA ASP A 363 2.67 -7.18 45.33
C ASP A 363 1.92 -8.43 45.80
N ARG A 364 1.49 -9.28 44.87
CA ARG A 364 0.84 -10.54 45.21
C ARG A 364 1.84 -11.55 45.80
N LEU A 365 3.02 -11.66 45.21
CA LEU A 365 4.13 -12.46 45.75
C LEU A 365 4.55 -11.99 47.14
N GLU A 366 4.61 -10.68 47.36
CA GLU A 366 4.94 -10.10 48.67
C GLU A 366 3.90 -10.50 49.72
N ARG A 367 2.61 -10.38 49.40
CA ARG A 367 1.52 -10.83 50.28
C ARG A 367 1.55 -12.34 50.55
N ALA A 368 1.84 -13.15 49.53
CA ALA A 368 1.98 -14.60 49.70
C ALA A 368 3.16 -14.94 50.61
N GLY A 369 4.32 -14.30 50.42
CA GLY A 369 5.49 -14.46 51.28
C GLY A 369 5.20 -14.07 52.73
N GLN A 370 4.49 -12.96 52.96
CA GLN A 370 4.05 -12.56 54.30
C GLN A 370 3.10 -13.59 54.92
N SER A 371 2.18 -14.16 54.13
CA SER A 371 1.27 -15.22 54.59
C SER A 371 2.02 -16.49 55.00
N MET A 372 3.05 -16.89 54.24
CA MET A 372 3.90 -18.04 54.56
C MET A 372 4.72 -17.86 55.85
N LEU A 373 4.97 -16.61 56.25
CA LEU A 373 5.68 -16.26 57.48
C LEU A 373 4.75 -16.11 58.70
N ARG A 374 3.42 -16.17 58.53
CA ARG A 374 2.47 -16.06 59.66
C ARG A 374 2.67 -17.22 60.64
N GLY A 375 3.11 -16.91 61.86
CA GLY A 375 3.40 -17.89 62.91
C GLY A 375 4.88 -18.32 63.00
N ALA A 376 5.75 -17.83 62.12
CA ALA A 376 7.19 -18.06 62.20
C ALA A 376 7.90 -16.85 62.86
N GLU A 377 8.47 -17.02 64.05
CA GLU A 377 9.34 -16.02 64.70
C GLU A 377 10.77 -15.97 64.11
N ASP A 378 10.98 -16.57 62.93
CA ASP A 378 12.29 -16.66 62.28
C ASP A 378 12.65 -15.37 61.52
N ALA A 379 13.39 -14.48 62.18
CA ALA A 379 13.96 -13.28 61.56
C ALA A 379 14.87 -13.59 60.35
N ALA A 380 15.44 -14.80 60.25
CA ALA A 380 16.21 -15.22 59.08
C ALA A 380 15.29 -15.57 57.90
N ALA A 381 14.15 -16.23 58.12
CA ALA A 381 13.13 -16.46 57.09
C ALA A 381 12.60 -15.15 56.52
N GLN A 382 12.33 -14.18 57.39
CA GLN A 382 11.87 -12.86 56.96
C GLN A 382 12.91 -12.14 56.07
N ARG A 383 14.20 -12.23 56.42
CA ARG A 383 15.30 -11.71 55.59
C ARG A 383 15.41 -12.41 54.24
N ARG A 384 15.27 -13.74 54.19
CA ARG A 384 15.32 -14.52 52.95
C ARG A 384 14.16 -14.17 52.01
N VAL A 385 12.93 -14.13 52.52
CA VAL A 385 11.75 -13.75 51.72
C VAL A 385 11.87 -12.30 51.22
N THR A 386 12.29 -11.37 52.08
CA THR A 386 12.52 -9.97 51.66
C THR A 386 13.59 -9.86 50.56
N ALA A 387 14.69 -10.61 50.69
CA ALA A 387 15.74 -10.66 49.67
C ALA A 387 15.21 -11.26 48.35
N TYR A 388 14.39 -12.29 48.42
CA TYR A 388 13.74 -12.91 47.26
C TYR A 388 12.82 -11.93 46.52
N ILE A 389 11.93 -11.22 47.23
CA ILE A 389 11.03 -10.22 46.62
C ILE A 389 11.83 -9.07 46.00
N ARG A 390 12.90 -8.60 46.66
CA ARG A 390 13.80 -7.58 46.09
C ARG A 390 14.45 -8.06 44.80
N ARG A 391 14.91 -9.31 44.76
CA ARG A 391 15.50 -9.92 43.56
C ARG A 391 14.46 -10.06 42.45
N ALA A 392 13.27 -10.57 42.76
CA ALA A 392 12.17 -10.69 41.79
C ALA A 392 11.82 -9.32 41.17
N ARG A 393 11.71 -8.27 42.00
CA ARG A 393 11.46 -6.90 41.52
C ARG A 393 12.58 -6.38 40.61
N HIS A 394 13.83 -6.65 40.96
CA HIS A 394 14.99 -6.29 40.15
C HIS A 394 14.99 -7.02 38.81
N ASP A 395 14.83 -8.34 38.80
CA ASP A 395 14.84 -9.16 37.60
C ASP A 395 13.66 -8.81 36.67
N MET A 396 12.48 -8.54 37.25
CA MET A 396 11.32 -8.00 36.53
C MET A 396 11.63 -6.64 35.89
N MET A 397 12.26 -5.71 36.62
CA MET A 397 12.61 -4.39 36.08
C MET A 397 13.66 -4.51 34.97
N GLN A 398 14.67 -5.36 35.15
CA GLN A 398 15.68 -5.62 34.13
C GLN A 398 15.05 -6.23 32.87
N GLY A 399 14.16 -7.21 33.02
CA GLY A 399 13.41 -7.77 31.90
C GLY A 399 12.64 -6.70 31.13
N ARG A 400 11.92 -5.82 31.84
CA ARG A 400 11.19 -4.70 31.21
C ARG A 400 12.11 -3.70 30.52
N VAL A 401 13.18 -3.26 31.19
CA VAL A 401 14.14 -2.30 30.63
C VAL A 401 14.82 -2.87 29.40
N ALA A 402 15.16 -4.17 29.38
CA ALA A 402 15.74 -4.81 28.21
C ALA A 402 14.79 -4.77 27.00
N ILE A 403 13.50 -5.00 27.21
CA ILE A 403 12.49 -4.92 26.15
C ILE A 403 12.33 -3.47 25.65
N GLU A 404 12.28 -2.50 26.56
CA GLU A 404 12.18 -1.08 26.16
C GLU A 404 13.46 -0.58 25.47
N ALA A 405 14.64 -1.02 25.89
CA ALA A 405 15.91 -0.67 25.25
C ALA A 405 15.98 -1.25 23.84
N ALA A 406 15.62 -2.54 23.68
CA ALA A 406 15.53 -3.16 22.37
C ALA A 406 14.54 -2.41 21.46
N ARG A 407 13.42 -1.94 22.01
CA ARG A 407 12.45 -1.12 21.29
C ARG A 407 13.00 0.26 20.92
N ALA A 408 13.73 0.92 21.81
CA ALA A 408 14.31 2.23 21.55
C ALA A 408 15.41 2.17 20.49
N ASP A 409 16.30 1.18 20.58
CA ASP A 409 17.30 0.89 19.55
C ASP A 409 16.63 0.62 18.20
N TYR A 410 15.53 -0.11 18.25
CA TYR A 410 14.72 -0.40 17.09
C TYR A 410 14.08 0.86 16.46
N LEU A 411 13.46 1.74 17.26
CA LEU A 411 12.90 3.01 16.77
C LEU A 411 13.98 3.92 16.17
N ASN A 412 15.22 3.87 16.66
CA ASN A 412 16.33 4.59 16.04
C ASN A 412 16.68 4.00 14.67
N SER A 413 16.66 2.67 14.52
CA SER A 413 16.86 2.00 13.23
C SER A 413 15.76 2.31 12.19
N LEU A 414 14.55 2.72 12.60
CA LEU A 414 13.51 3.15 11.65
C LEU A 414 13.91 4.35 10.80
N LEU A 415 14.72 5.27 11.34
CA LEU A 415 15.20 6.41 10.55
C LEU A 415 16.13 5.95 9.44
N ASP A 416 17.04 5.02 9.76
CA ASP A 416 17.97 4.43 8.79
C ASP A 416 17.21 3.60 7.75
N ILE A 417 16.22 2.80 8.18
CA ILE A 417 15.34 2.04 7.29
C ILE A 417 14.57 2.98 6.37
N ASN A 418 13.98 4.05 6.88
CA ASN A 418 13.25 5.03 6.07
C ASN A 418 14.14 5.70 5.03
N LEU A 419 15.39 6.02 5.37
CA LEU A 419 16.38 6.54 4.42
C LEU A 419 16.68 5.53 3.32
N VAL A 420 16.97 4.27 3.68
CA VAL A 420 17.25 3.18 2.73
C VAL A 420 16.06 2.91 1.81
N VAL A 421 14.84 2.81 2.37
CA VAL A 421 13.61 2.60 1.59
C VAL A 421 13.41 3.77 0.62
N ARG A 422 13.56 5.01 1.09
CA ARG A 422 13.42 6.20 0.25
C ARG A 422 14.45 6.22 -0.88
N GLU A 423 15.72 5.95 -0.58
CA GLU A 423 16.78 5.90 -1.60
C GLU A 423 16.48 4.81 -2.64
N THR A 424 16.14 3.60 -2.20
CA THR A 424 15.79 2.49 -3.09
C THR A 424 14.59 2.79 -3.98
N LEU A 425 13.57 3.49 -3.47
CA LEU A 425 12.36 3.83 -4.22
C LEU A 425 12.54 5.03 -5.15
N LEU A 426 13.44 5.97 -4.83
CA LEU A 426 13.68 7.19 -5.61
C LEU A 426 14.81 7.07 -6.63
N GLU A 427 15.78 6.19 -6.39
CA GLU A 427 16.84 5.93 -7.36
C GLU A 427 16.24 5.41 -8.67
N HIS A 428 16.71 5.96 -9.79
CA HIS A 428 16.34 5.42 -11.10
C HIS A 428 16.88 4.00 -11.17
N ALA A 429 16.05 3.06 -11.61
CA ALA A 429 16.43 1.68 -11.87
C ALA A 429 17.43 1.52 -13.03
N ASP A 430 18.31 2.51 -13.25
CA ASP A 430 19.36 2.51 -14.27
C ASP A 430 20.46 1.48 -13.98
N ASN A 431 20.56 0.97 -12.74
CA ASN A 431 21.52 -0.05 -12.33
C ASN A 431 20.96 -1.49 -12.22
N GLY A 432 19.74 -1.75 -12.68
CA GLY A 432 19.17 -3.11 -12.63
C GLY A 432 18.87 -3.65 -11.22
N GLY A 433 18.85 -2.77 -10.21
CA GLY A 433 18.47 -3.10 -8.83
C GLY A 433 16.97 -3.28 -8.67
N SER A 434 16.58 -4.29 -7.87
CA SER A 434 15.19 -4.61 -7.51
C SER A 434 14.57 -3.45 -6.69
N LYS A 435 13.43 -2.89 -7.12
CA LYS A 435 12.65 -1.92 -6.33
C LYS A 435 12.00 -2.53 -5.10
N LEU A 436 12.05 -3.85 -4.94
CA LEU A 436 11.65 -4.60 -3.74
C LEU A 436 12.84 -4.99 -2.85
N SER A 437 14.07 -4.54 -3.15
CA SER A 437 15.24 -4.83 -2.30
C SER A 437 15.13 -4.24 -0.88
N TRP A 438 14.37 -3.15 -0.71
CA TRP A 438 14.07 -2.56 0.59
C TRP A 438 13.33 -3.51 1.54
N LEU A 439 12.64 -4.55 1.03
CA LEU A 439 11.99 -5.57 1.84
C LEU A 439 12.97 -6.30 2.78
N SER A 440 14.24 -6.41 2.37
CA SER A 440 15.29 -6.98 3.22
C SER A 440 15.62 -6.10 4.43
N ALA A 441 15.59 -4.77 4.26
CA ALA A 441 15.84 -3.81 5.33
C ALA A 441 14.72 -3.82 6.39
N VAL A 442 13.51 -4.24 6.00
CA VAL A 442 12.34 -4.34 6.88
C VAL A 442 12.02 -5.78 7.31
N GLN A 443 12.99 -6.70 7.22
CA GLN A 443 12.85 -8.10 7.67
C GLN A 443 11.64 -8.85 7.06
N MET A 444 11.23 -8.48 5.84
CA MET A 444 10.17 -9.18 5.13
C MET A 444 10.74 -10.39 4.42
N SER A 445 10.08 -11.55 4.52
CA SER A 445 10.61 -12.80 3.97
C SER A 445 10.37 -12.93 2.46
N TRP A 446 9.38 -12.20 1.93
CA TRP A 446 9.02 -12.24 0.52
C TRP A 446 8.14 -11.04 0.14
N GLY A 447 8.25 -10.61 -1.11
CA GLY A 447 7.25 -9.73 -1.72
C GLY A 447 7.19 -9.87 -3.24
N CYS A 448 6.03 -9.58 -3.79
CA CYS A 448 5.74 -9.63 -5.20
C CYS A 448 4.84 -8.47 -5.60
N LEU A 449 5.30 -7.73 -6.59
CA LEU A 449 4.59 -6.61 -7.17
C LEU A 449 3.96 -7.03 -8.49
N ALA A 450 2.65 -6.84 -8.59
CA ALA A 450 1.89 -7.12 -9.80
C ALA A 450 1.02 -5.92 -10.19
N VAL A 451 0.82 -5.72 -11.49
CA VAL A 451 -0.03 -4.67 -12.04
C VAL A 451 -1.19 -5.28 -12.83
N TRP A 452 -2.33 -4.60 -12.82
CA TRP A 452 -3.47 -4.99 -13.64
C TRP A 452 -3.11 -4.87 -15.13
N GLU A 453 -3.40 -5.90 -15.91
CA GLU A 453 -3.46 -5.80 -17.36
C GLU A 453 -4.91 -5.60 -17.80
N ASP A 454 -5.10 -4.99 -18.98
CA ASP A 454 -6.45 -4.80 -19.54
C ASP A 454 -7.20 -6.13 -19.50
N PRO A 455 -8.42 -6.15 -18.91
CA PRO A 455 -9.20 -7.36 -18.83
C PRO A 455 -9.56 -7.79 -20.25
N GLY A 456 -8.90 -8.84 -20.74
CA GLY A 456 -9.37 -9.56 -21.92
C GLY A 456 -10.65 -10.33 -21.61
N ASP A 457 -10.97 -11.33 -22.44
CA ASP A 457 -12.13 -12.21 -22.23
C ASP A 457 -11.99 -13.14 -20.99
N GLU A 458 -10.79 -13.26 -20.40
CA GLU A 458 -10.47 -14.22 -19.33
C GLU A 458 -10.56 -13.66 -17.89
N GLY A 459 -11.16 -12.48 -17.70
CA GLY A 459 -11.34 -11.88 -16.37
C GLY A 459 -10.11 -11.09 -15.84
N PRO A 460 -10.13 -10.66 -14.56
CA PRO A 460 -9.09 -9.80 -14.00
C PRO A 460 -7.73 -10.52 -13.94
N THR A 461 -6.75 -9.98 -14.65
CA THR A 461 -5.41 -10.57 -14.80
C THR A 461 -4.33 -9.64 -14.28
N LEU A 462 -3.35 -10.22 -13.57
CA LEU A 462 -2.19 -9.54 -13.04
C LEU A 462 -0.93 -9.95 -13.81
N ARG A 463 -0.12 -8.96 -14.18
CA ARG A 463 1.24 -9.16 -14.66
C ARG A 463 2.23 -8.87 -13.56
N ILE A 464 3.07 -9.86 -13.25
CA ILE A 464 4.16 -9.73 -12.29
C ILE A 464 5.18 -8.74 -12.85
N VAL A 465 5.46 -7.68 -12.09
CA VAL A 465 6.48 -6.70 -12.44
C VAL A 465 7.80 -7.09 -11.80
N GLU A 466 7.75 -7.46 -10.54
CA GLU A 466 8.94 -7.78 -9.75
C GLU A 466 8.59 -8.72 -8.59
N SER A 467 9.57 -9.51 -8.16
CA SER A 467 9.46 -10.27 -6.92
C SER A 467 10.81 -10.35 -6.24
N SER A 468 10.81 -10.37 -4.92
CA SER A 468 12.00 -10.43 -4.09
C SER A 468 11.78 -11.42 -2.95
N CYS A 469 12.76 -12.27 -2.73
CA CYS A 469 12.80 -13.23 -1.63
C CYS A 469 14.17 -13.11 -0.95
N PRO A 470 14.31 -12.25 0.08
CA PRO A 470 15.58 -12.05 0.75
C PRO A 470 16.19 -13.38 1.23
N GLY A 471 17.41 -13.69 0.77
CA GLY A 471 18.15 -14.88 1.19
C GLY A 471 17.86 -16.18 0.41
N GLN A 472 16.95 -16.20 -0.57
CA GLN A 472 16.72 -17.35 -1.47
C GLN A 472 16.31 -16.91 -2.89
N GLU A 473 17.00 -17.36 -3.93
CA GLU A 473 16.71 -16.97 -5.33
C GLU A 473 15.62 -17.81 -6.03
N ALA A 474 15.29 -19.00 -5.51
CA ALA A 474 14.67 -20.06 -6.35
C ALA A 474 13.13 -20.11 -6.40
N ALA A 475 12.39 -19.33 -5.60
CA ALA A 475 10.92 -19.42 -5.51
C ALA A 475 10.17 -18.22 -6.14
N ALA A 476 10.87 -17.18 -6.58
CA ALA A 476 10.25 -15.92 -6.96
C ALA A 476 9.75 -15.94 -8.44
N PRO A 477 8.52 -15.48 -8.73
CA PRO A 477 8.00 -15.47 -10.10
C PRO A 477 8.80 -14.54 -11.02
N ALA A 478 9.04 -14.97 -12.26
CA ALA A 478 9.75 -14.15 -13.24
C ALA A 478 8.94 -12.89 -13.60
N ALA A 479 9.62 -11.76 -13.77
CA ALA A 479 9.02 -10.53 -14.30
C ALA A 479 8.37 -10.80 -15.66
N GLY A 480 7.16 -10.27 -15.87
CA GLY A 480 6.34 -10.50 -17.06
C GLY A 480 5.39 -11.71 -16.96
N THR A 481 5.50 -12.54 -15.91
CA THR A 481 4.56 -13.66 -15.70
C THR A 481 3.12 -13.15 -15.56
N ARG A 482 2.18 -13.79 -16.26
CA ARG A 482 0.74 -13.52 -16.16
C ARG A 482 0.06 -14.52 -15.24
N VAL A 483 -0.87 -14.03 -14.43
CA VAL A 483 -1.64 -14.85 -13.49
C VAL A 483 -3.05 -14.28 -13.31
N ALA A 484 -4.05 -15.15 -13.26
CA ALA A 484 -5.40 -14.75 -12.91
C ALA A 484 -5.43 -14.21 -11.48
N ALA A 485 -6.19 -13.15 -11.22
CA ALA A 485 -6.27 -12.55 -9.89
C ALA A 485 -6.75 -13.55 -8.82
N ALA A 486 -7.64 -14.48 -9.21
CA ALA A 486 -8.13 -15.58 -8.40
C ALA A 486 -7.02 -16.49 -7.85
N GLU A 487 -5.95 -16.70 -8.61
CA GLU A 487 -4.84 -17.58 -8.23
C GLU A 487 -3.69 -16.83 -7.53
N PHE A 488 -3.74 -15.51 -7.46
CA PHE A 488 -2.66 -14.70 -6.92
C PHE A 488 -2.75 -14.56 -5.39
N PRO A 489 -1.65 -14.73 -4.62
CA PRO A 489 -0.36 -15.28 -5.03
C PRO A 489 -0.38 -16.81 -5.04
N ARG A 490 0.27 -17.43 -6.03
CA ARG A 490 0.33 -18.90 -6.12
C ARG A 490 1.16 -19.48 -4.98
N GLY A 491 0.69 -20.57 -4.39
CA GLY A 491 1.37 -21.25 -3.27
C GLY A 491 2.84 -21.63 -3.55
N GLY A 492 3.15 -22.02 -4.79
CA GLY A 492 4.51 -22.37 -5.21
C GLY A 492 5.51 -21.21 -5.23
N TRP A 493 5.05 -19.96 -5.14
CA TRP A 493 5.93 -18.78 -5.10
C TRP A 493 6.39 -18.39 -3.69
N LEU A 494 5.77 -18.98 -2.68
CA LEU A 494 6.01 -18.64 -1.28
C LEU A 494 7.26 -19.37 -0.77
N PRO A 495 8.14 -18.72 0.02
CA PRO A 495 9.29 -19.38 0.62
C PRO A 495 8.88 -20.56 1.50
N ALA A 496 9.76 -21.56 1.64
CA ALA A 496 9.50 -22.70 2.52
C ALA A 496 9.26 -22.27 3.98
N ALA A 497 9.95 -21.23 4.47
CA ALA A 497 9.68 -20.65 5.78
C ALA A 497 8.21 -20.17 5.91
N VAL A 498 7.63 -19.62 4.86
CA VAL A 498 6.21 -19.20 4.85
C VAL A 498 5.27 -20.40 4.75
N GLN A 499 5.71 -21.49 4.13
CA GLN A 499 4.94 -22.73 4.00
C GLN A 499 4.93 -23.59 5.28
N TYR A 500 5.90 -23.38 6.21
CA TYR A 500 6.09 -24.26 7.37
C TYR A 500 6.29 -23.53 8.72
N ASP A 501 6.65 -22.24 8.72
CA ASP A 501 6.91 -21.42 9.90
C ASP A 501 5.70 -20.52 10.15
N GLY A 502 4.79 -21.00 11.00
CA GLY A 502 3.41 -20.52 11.13
C GLY A 502 3.23 -19.13 11.76
N ASP A 503 4.25 -18.28 11.77
CA ASP A 503 4.20 -16.90 12.29
C ASP A 503 4.02 -15.84 11.19
N HIS A 504 4.06 -16.23 9.91
CA HIS A 504 3.93 -15.33 8.78
C HIS A 504 2.50 -15.25 8.22
N VAL A 505 2.13 -14.05 7.74
CA VAL A 505 0.87 -13.74 7.07
C VAL A 505 1.17 -13.11 5.71
N ILE A 506 0.39 -13.52 4.71
CA ILE A 506 0.42 -12.90 3.38
C ILE A 506 -0.50 -11.69 3.40
N ARG A 507 0.00 -10.55 2.98
CA ARG A 507 -0.71 -9.27 2.96
C ARG A 507 -0.79 -8.77 1.52
N LEU A 508 -2.00 -8.54 1.02
CA LEU A 508 -2.27 -8.00 -0.31
C LEU A 508 -2.67 -6.53 -0.17
N ILE A 509 -1.86 -5.66 -0.76
CA ILE A 509 -1.97 -4.21 -0.63
C ILE A 509 -2.26 -3.63 -2.01
N PRO A 510 -3.40 -2.99 -2.24
CA PRO A 510 -3.69 -2.37 -3.52
C PRO A 510 -2.80 -1.15 -3.75
N LEU A 511 -2.34 -0.98 -4.99
CA LEU A 511 -1.58 0.17 -5.44
C LEU A 511 -2.57 1.19 -6.01
N ARG A 512 -3.01 2.14 -5.17
CA ARG A 512 -4.00 3.14 -5.57
C ARG A 512 -3.34 4.48 -5.84
N SER A 513 -3.64 5.10 -6.97
CA SER A 513 -3.20 6.46 -7.33
C SER A 513 -4.34 7.21 -8.00
N GLN A 514 -4.61 8.45 -7.55
CA GLN A 514 -5.68 9.31 -8.06
C GLN A 514 -7.08 8.63 -8.17
N GLY A 515 -7.33 7.59 -7.37
CA GLY A 515 -8.59 6.84 -7.38
C GLY A 515 -8.61 5.62 -8.34
N GLU A 516 -7.56 5.39 -9.11
CA GLU A 516 -7.39 4.18 -9.92
C GLU A 516 -6.66 3.09 -9.16
N ASP A 517 -7.09 1.84 -9.34
CA ASP A 517 -6.38 0.65 -8.89
C ASP A 517 -5.38 0.22 -9.97
N ARG A 518 -4.09 0.30 -9.66
CA ARG A 518 -2.99 0.05 -10.60
C ARG A 518 -2.43 -1.36 -10.48
N GLY A 519 -2.70 -2.05 -9.38
CA GLY A 519 -2.13 -3.36 -9.10
C GLY A 519 -2.15 -3.73 -7.63
N VAL A 520 -1.41 -4.78 -7.29
CA VAL A 520 -1.33 -5.32 -5.94
C VAL A 520 0.12 -5.59 -5.59
N LEU A 521 0.53 -5.15 -4.40
CA LEU A 521 1.75 -5.58 -3.73
C LEU A 521 1.38 -6.69 -2.73
N ALA A 522 1.88 -7.89 -2.97
CA ALA A 522 1.83 -8.97 -2.02
C ALA A 522 3.12 -8.98 -1.18
N ILE A 523 3.01 -8.98 0.14
CA ILE A 523 4.16 -9.14 1.04
C ILE A 523 3.90 -10.27 2.03
N CYS A 524 4.96 -10.93 2.45
CA CYS A 524 4.90 -11.91 3.52
C CYS A 524 5.70 -11.39 4.73
N ALA A 525 5.00 -11.25 5.85
CA ALA A 525 5.52 -10.64 7.06
C ALA A 525 5.10 -11.45 8.30
N PRO A 526 5.88 -11.45 9.39
CA PRO A 526 5.39 -11.93 10.67
C PRO A 526 4.15 -11.14 11.12
N VAL A 527 3.25 -11.78 11.89
CA VAL A 527 2.02 -11.13 12.37
C VAL A 527 2.33 -9.92 13.24
N SER A 528 3.15 -10.14 14.27
CA SER A 528 3.77 -9.12 15.09
C SER A 528 4.93 -8.56 14.28
N SER A 529 4.78 -7.35 13.77
CA SER A 529 5.91 -6.65 13.18
C SER A 529 6.95 -6.44 14.29
N PRO A 530 8.15 -7.04 14.22
CA PRO A 530 9.24 -6.72 15.16
C PRO A 530 9.61 -5.24 15.08
N LEU A 531 9.15 -4.60 13.99
CA LEU A 531 9.46 -3.25 13.60
C LEU A 531 8.44 -2.20 14.08
N GLY A 532 7.42 -2.56 14.86
CA GLY A 532 6.45 -1.60 15.39
C GLY A 532 5.89 -0.61 14.34
N LEU A 533 5.86 -1.02 13.06
CA LEU A 533 5.55 -0.14 11.93
C LEU A 533 4.14 0.41 12.14
N ASP A 534 4.03 1.73 12.18
CA ASP A 534 2.72 2.35 12.19
C ASP A 534 2.11 2.22 10.79
N HIS A 535 0.78 2.21 10.70
CA HIS A 535 0.06 2.16 9.42
C HIS A 535 0.55 3.23 8.42
N ARG A 536 0.97 4.40 8.94
CA ARG A 536 1.49 5.52 8.16
C ARG A 536 2.81 5.24 7.44
N ASP A 537 3.71 4.46 8.02
CA ASP A 537 5.03 4.19 7.42
C ASP A 537 4.88 3.34 6.16
N MET A 538 4.07 2.28 6.25
CA MET A 538 3.81 1.38 5.12
C MET A 538 2.96 2.06 4.04
N ASP A 539 1.93 2.82 4.41
CA ASP A 539 1.13 3.55 3.43
C ASP A 539 1.97 4.59 2.68
N MET A 540 2.89 5.27 3.38
CA MET A 540 3.85 6.16 2.74
C MET A 540 4.75 5.41 1.75
N TRP A 541 5.35 4.27 2.15
CA TRP A 541 6.24 3.50 1.27
C TRP A 541 5.50 2.92 0.06
N VAL A 542 4.27 2.43 0.25
CA VAL A 542 3.42 1.92 -0.84
C VAL A 542 3.02 3.05 -1.79
N ALA A 543 2.70 4.24 -1.29
CA ALA A 543 2.42 5.41 -2.11
C ALA A 543 3.65 5.85 -2.92
N MET A 544 4.83 5.86 -2.29
CA MET A 544 6.10 6.14 -2.97
C MET A 544 6.43 5.11 -4.04
N LEU A 545 6.23 3.82 -3.74
CA LEU A 545 6.38 2.72 -4.69
C LEU A 545 5.44 2.90 -5.88
N THR A 546 4.16 3.18 -5.61
CA THR A 546 3.14 3.42 -6.64
C THR A 546 3.55 4.59 -7.54
N ALA A 547 3.93 5.73 -6.98
CA ALA A 547 4.39 6.89 -7.73
C ALA A 547 5.67 6.60 -8.56
N ALA A 548 6.64 5.88 -7.99
CA ALA A 548 7.86 5.48 -8.69
C ALA A 548 7.57 4.52 -9.86
N PHE A 549 6.54 3.68 -9.73
CA PHE A 549 6.08 2.79 -10.79
C PHE A 549 5.33 3.53 -11.89
N GLU A 550 4.43 4.44 -11.55
CA GLU A 550 3.73 5.28 -12.51
C GLU A 550 4.70 6.12 -13.32
N ARG A 551 5.70 6.72 -12.66
CA ARG A 551 6.75 7.48 -13.33
C ARG A 551 7.53 6.61 -14.32
N ALA A 552 7.90 5.39 -13.94
CA ALA A 552 8.62 4.47 -14.83
C ALA A 552 7.77 4.07 -16.06
N SER A 553 6.50 3.74 -15.84
CA SER A 553 5.56 3.40 -16.92
C SER A 553 5.31 4.59 -17.86
N LEU A 554 5.20 5.81 -17.33
CA LEU A 554 5.08 7.03 -18.14
C LEU A 554 6.32 7.28 -18.99
N ILE A 555 7.53 7.10 -18.42
CA ILE A 555 8.78 7.23 -19.17
C ILE A 555 8.85 6.20 -20.30
N GLU A 556 8.50 4.94 -20.02
CA GLU A 556 8.48 3.88 -21.04
C GLU A 556 7.47 4.19 -22.16
N SER A 557 6.27 4.65 -21.81
CA SER A 557 5.27 5.09 -22.78
C SER A 557 5.73 6.29 -23.61
N LEU A 558 6.44 7.25 -23.00
CA LEU A 558 7.01 8.40 -23.70
C LEU A 558 8.11 7.97 -24.69
N ILE A 559 8.99 7.05 -24.28
CA ILE A 559 10.03 6.48 -25.15
C ILE A 559 9.38 5.75 -26.34
N GLU A 560 8.34 4.95 -26.08
CA GLU A 560 7.62 4.22 -27.13
C GLU A 560 6.87 5.18 -28.07
N GLN A 561 6.25 6.23 -27.53
CA GLN A 561 5.61 7.28 -28.34
C GLN A 561 6.64 8.06 -29.17
N GLU A 562 7.82 8.35 -28.63
CA GLU A 562 8.91 9.00 -29.36
C GLU A 562 9.40 8.10 -30.50
N LYS A 563 9.59 6.80 -30.25
CA LYS A 563 9.96 5.82 -31.30
C LYS A 563 8.91 5.76 -32.41
N ARG A 564 7.62 5.69 -32.05
CA ARG A 564 6.51 5.69 -33.03
C ARG A 564 6.47 6.98 -33.84
N SER A 565 6.65 8.12 -33.19
CA SER A 565 6.72 9.44 -33.84
C SER A 565 7.90 9.53 -34.80
N ARG A 566 9.09 9.10 -34.37
CA ARG A 566 10.31 9.07 -35.21
C ARG A 566 10.12 8.17 -36.43
N ALA A 567 9.56 6.97 -36.25
CA ALA A 567 9.28 6.05 -37.35
C ALA A 567 8.19 6.56 -38.32
N ALA A 568 7.23 7.37 -37.83
CA ALA A 568 6.26 8.04 -38.69
C ALA A 568 6.93 9.16 -39.51
N TYR A 569 7.76 9.98 -38.87
CA TYR A 569 8.53 11.04 -39.54
C TYR A 569 9.48 10.48 -40.60
N GLU A 570 10.18 9.38 -40.32
CA GLU A 570 11.05 8.71 -41.29
C GLU A 570 10.27 8.17 -42.50
N ARG A 571 9.06 7.62 -42.28
CA ARG A 571 8.18 7.18 -43.38
C ARG A 571 7.70 8.34 -44.23
N GLU A 572 7.30 9.45 -43.62
CA GLU A 572 6.89 10.66 -44.34
C GLU A 572 8.04 11.23 -45.17
N ARG A 573 9.25 11.29 -44.59
CA ARG A 573 10.45 11.71 -45.30
C ARG A 573 10.78 10.78 -46.46
N ALA A 574 10.72 9.46 -46.26
CA ALA A 574 10.98 8.49 -47.33
C ALA A 574 9.95 8.60 -48.48
N LEU A 575 8.67 8.85 -48.15
CA LEU A 575 7.63 9.12 -49.14
C LEU A 575 7.91 10.42 -49.90
N ALA A 576 8.29 11.49 -49.20
CA ALA A 576 8.66 12.76 -49.82
C ALA A 576 9.88 12.60 -50.76
N ASP A 577 10.90 11.84 -50.34
CA ASP A 577 12.08 11.54 -51.15
C ASP A 577 11.75 10.66 -52.37
N ALA A 578 10.84 9.70 -52.24
CA ALA A 578 10.37 8.88 -53.37
C ALA A 578 9.59 9.71 -54.39
N VAL A 579 8.71 10.61 -53.93
CA VAL A 579 8.00 11.57 -54.80
C VAL A 579 8.98 12.49 -55.52
N ARG A 580 10.04 12.95 -54.83
CA ARG A 580 11.13 13.75 -55.45
C ARG A 580 11.84 12.98 -56.56
N ARG A 581 12.18 11.70 -56.35
CA ARG A 581 12.88 10.85 -57.34
C ARG A 581 12.03 10.53 -58.58
N LEU A 582 10.72 10.39 -58.43
CA LEU A 582 9.81 10.10 -59.55
C LEU A 582 9.50 11.33 -60.43
N GLY A 583 9.92 12.53 -60.01
CA GLY A 583 9.48 13.80 -60.60
C GLY A 583 10.25 14.37 -61.79
N CYS A 584 11.10 13.60 -62.49
CA CYS A 584 11.74 14.06 -63.74
C CYS A 584 11.81 12.95 -64.81
N PRO A 585 10.69 12.63 -65.47
CA PRO A 585 10.71 11.67 -66.58
C PRO A 585 11.30 12.32 -67.82
N VAL A 586 12.41 11.80 -68.35
CA VAL A 586 12.89 12.16 -69.71
C VAL A 586 12.10 11.32 -70.71
N ILE A 587 11.26 11.98 -71.53
CA ILE A 587 10.33 11.33 -72.45
C ILE A 587 10.83 11.51 -73.89
N PRO A 588 11.20 10.44 -74.61
CA PRO A 588 11.47 10.53 -76.04
C PRO A 588 10.16 10.75 -76.81
N LEU A 589 10.10 11.82 -77.60
CA LEU A 589 8.89 12.16 -78.38
C LEU A 589 8.95 11.70 -79.83
N ASP A 590 10.15 11.67 -80.41
CA ASP A 590 10.44 11.30 -81.80
C ASP A 590 11.93 10.98 -81.96
N GLU A 591 12.37 10.46 -83.11
CA GLU A 591 13.80 10.20 -83.39
C GLU A 591 14.61 11.51 -83.25
N GLY A 592 15.51 11.52 -82.26
CA GLY A 592 16.36 12.67 -81.95
C GLY A 592 15.70 13.79 -81.14
N VAL A 593 14.52 13.59 -80.54
CA VAL A 593 13.81 14.63 -79.76
C VAL A 593 13.44 14.14 -78.35
N LEU A 594 13.97 14.81 -77.32
CA LEU A 594 13.68 14.54 -75.91
C LEU A 594 12.83 15.63 -75.27
N LEU A 595 11.86 15.25 -74.43
CA LEU A 595 11.06 16.16 -73.59
C LEU A 595 11.37 15.94 -72.11
N VAL A 596 11.60 17.03 -71.40
CA VAL A 596 11.80 17.07 -69.96
C VAL A 596 10.72 17.96 -69.35
N PRO A 597 9.61 17.38 -68.86
CA PRO A 597 8.58 18.12 -68.16
C PRO A 597 9.03 18.42 -66.73
N LEU A 598 9.17 19.71 -66.43
CA LEU A 598 9.54 20.20 -65.11
C LEU A 598 8.27 20.69 -64.41
N VAL A 599 7.83 19.95 -63.40
CA VAL A 599 6.58 20.20 -62.67
C VAL A 599 6.84 20.32 -61.17
N GLY A 600 6.23 21.33 -60.55
CA GLY A 600 6.32 21.61 -59.12
C GLY A 600 7.56 22.43 -58.75
N ALA A 601 7.71 22.73 -57.46
CA ALA A 601 8.87 23.46 -56.95
C ALA A 601 10.17 22.67 -57.20
N ILE A 602 11.19 23.35 -57.72
CA ILE A 602 12.53 22.80 -57.96
C ILE A 602 13.46 23.39 -56.91
N ASP A 603 14.18 22.53 -56.19
CA ASP A 603 15.26 22.94 -55.28
C ASP A 603 16.64 22.67 -55.91
N PRO A 604 17.75 23.18 -55.35
CA PRO A 604 19.08 23.06 -55.93
C PRO A 604 19.57 21.61 -56.15
N GLU A 605 19.19 20.69 -55.26
CA GLU A 605 19.52 19.27 -55.39
C GLU A 605 18.76 18.63 -56.54
N ARG A 606 17.43 18.88 -56.64
CA ARG A 606 16.61 18.41 -57.76
C ARG A 606 17.11 18.98 -59.09
N ALA A 607 17.50 20.26 -59.14
CA ALA A 607 18.02 20.87 -60.36
C ALA A 607 19.35 20.24 -60.82
N SER A 608 20.22 19.85 -59.89
CA SER A 608 21.46 19.13 -60.19
C SER A 608 21.20 17.72 -60.70
N HIS A 609 20.21 17.02 -60.12
CA HIS A 609 19.82 15.70 -60.61
C HIS A 609 19.19 15.77 -62.01
N VAL A 610 18.36 16.78 -62.29
CA VAL A 610 17.82 17.04 -63.63
C VAL A 610 18.96 17.22 -64.65
N LEU A 611 19.99 18.02 -64.32
CA LEU A 611 21.15 18.21 -65.18
C LEU A 611 21.82 16.86 -65.55
N GLU A 612 22.13 16.03 -64.55
CA GLU A 612 22.81 14.75 -64.76
C GLU A 612 21.98 13.80 -65.63
N VAL A 613 20.69 13.62 -65.31
CA VAL A 613 19.80 12.70 -66.03
C VAL A 613 19.60 13.17 -67.48
N VAL A 614 19.40 14.47 -67.69
CA VAL A 614 19.19 15.04 -69.03
C VAL A 614 20.42 14.88 -69.91
N LEU A 615 21.62 15.17 -69.40
CA LEU A 615 22.85 15.03 -70.18
C LEU A 615 23.18 13.57 -70.51
N ALA A 616 22.96 12.66 -69.55
CA ALA A 616 23.15 11.23 -69.78
C ALA A 616 22.20 10.71 -70.87
N GLU A 617 20.93 11.11 -70.84
CA GLU A 617 19.93 10.68 -71.83
C GLU A 617 20.13 11.33 -73.21
N LEU A 618 20.55 12.60 -73.26
CA LEU A 618 20.92 13.27 -74.51
C LEU A 618 22.05 12.54 -75.23
N SER A 619 23.09 12.16 -74.50
CA SER A 619 24.21 11.42 -75.06
C SER A 619 23.81 9.98 -75.44
N ARG A 620 22.98 9.32 -74.63
CA ARG A 620 22.58 7.92 -74.87
C ARG A 620 21.67 7.77 -76.09
N GLN A 621 20.80 8.76 -76.34
CA GLN A 621 19.82 8.73 -77.42
C GLN A 621 20.25 9.53 -78.66
N GLU A 622 21.46 10.10 -78.65
CA GLU A 622 21.98 10.97 -79.71
C GLU A 622 20.97 12.06 -80.13
N ALA A 623 20.29 12.64 -79.14
CA ALA A 623 19.17 13.52 -79.40
C ALA A 623 19.64 14.91 -79.86
N GLU A 624 19.16 15.31 -81.05
CA GLU A 624 19.44 16.59 -81.69
C GLU A 624 18.65 17.75 -81.06
N VAL A 625 17.53 17.47 -80.39
CA VAL A 625 16.64 18.48 -79.80
C VAL A 625 16.23 18.11 -78.38
N LEU A 626 16.42 19.05 -77.45
CA LEU A 626 15.93 18.99 -76.08
C LEU A 626 14.78 19.99 -75.86
N LEU A 627 13.59 19.50 -75.56
CA LEU A 627 12.45 20.30 -75.11
C LEU A 627 12.42 20.32 -73.58
N MET A 628 12.61 21.49 -72.98
CA MET A 628 12.45 21.70 -71.53
C MET A 628 11.11 22.39 -71.27
N ASP A 629 10.13 21.67 -70.73
CA ASP A 629 8.82 22.24 -70.40
C ASP A 629 8.81 22.75 -68.96
N ILE A 630 8.88 24.08 -68.81
CA ILE A 630 8.86 24.78 -67.52
C ILE A 630 7.46 25.28 -67.14
N THR A 631 6.41 24.88 -67.86
CA THR A 631 5.04 25.39 -67.66
C THR A 631 4.52 25.16 -66.23
N GLY A 632 4.97 24.09 -65.58
CA GLY A 632 4.55 23.69 -64.23
C GLY A 632 5.50 24.13 -63.10
N VAL A 633 6.54 24.93 -63.39
CA VAL A 633 7.50 25.38 -62.39
C VAL A 633 7.07 26.75 -61.83
N PRO A 634 6.73 26.86 -60.54
CA PRO A 634 6.58 28.15 -59.90
C PRO A 634 7.97 28.78 -59.73
N PHE A 635 8.24 29.87 -60.45
CA PHE A 635 9.50 30.60 -60.33
C PHE A 635 9.39 31.57 -59.15
N ALA A 636 10.34 31.47 -58.22
CA ALA A 636 10.47 32.36 -57.06
C ALA A 636 11.93 32.58 -56.62
N ASP A 637 12.89 31.84 -57.18
CA ASP A 637 14.28 31.78 -56.70
C ASP A 637 15.31 31.87 -57.86
N MET A 638 16.34 32.71 -57.69
CA MET A 638 17.46 32.90 -58.62
C MET A 638 18.21 31.59 -58.91
N GLN A 639 18.34 30.71 -57.91
CA GLN A 639 19.17 29.52 -58.00
C GLN A 639 18.60 28.44 -58.92
N VAL A 640 17.26 28.35 -59.02
CA VAL A 640 16.56 27.43 -59.91
C VAL A 640 16.76 27.81 -61.36
N ALA A 641 16.57 29.10 -61.67
CA ALA A 641 16.68 29.60 -63.02
C ALA A 641 18.14 29.55 -63.54
N ALA A 642 19.13 29.76 -62.67
CA ALA A 642 20.54 29.54 -62.98
C ALA A 642 20.84 28.06 -63.31
N SER A 643 20.26 27.12 -62.56
CA SER A 643 20.48 25.68 -62.75
C SER A 643 19.83 25.14 -64.03
N LEU A 644 18.62 25.62 -64.38
CA LEU A 644 17.98 25.32 -65.65
C LEU A 644 18.76 25.86 -66.84
N THR A 645 19.29 27.09 -66.71
CA THR A 645 20.16 27.71 -67.72
C THR A 645 21.45 26.92 -67.89
N LYS A 646 22.06 26.44 -66.80
CA LYS A 646 23.24 25.58 -66.82
C LYS A 646 22.96 24.26 -67.55
N THR A 647 21.79 23.67 -67.33
CA THR A 647 21.33 22.45 -68.03
C THR A 647 21.17 22.66 -69.52
N ALA A 648 20.48 23.73 -69.92
CA ALA A 648 20.33 24.09 -71.31
C ALA A 648 21.68 24.36 -72.00
N ARG A 649 22.60 25.09 -71.35
CA ARG A 649 23.94 25.35 -71.92
C ARG A 649 24.77 24.09 -72.07
N ALA A 650 24.73 23.20 -71.08
CA ALA A 650 25.44 21.92 -71.16
C ALA A 650 24.90 21.05 -72.30
N ALA A 651 23.58 21.04 -72.51
CA ALA A 651 22.96 20.35 -73.65
C ALA A 651 23.37 20.96 -75.00
N ILE A 652 23.43 22.30 -75.12
CA ILE A 652 23.93 22.99 -76.33
C ILE A 652 25.38 22.61 -76.62
N LEU A 653 26.24 22.53 -75.59
CA LEU A 653 27.63 22.11 -75.75
C LEU A 653 27.76 20.65 -76.23
N LEU A 654 26.78 19.79 -75.94
CA LEU A 654 26.68 18.44 -76.47
C LEU A 654 26.08 18.38 -77.89
N GLY A 655 25.77 19.52 -78.50
CA GLY A 655 25.29 19.62 -79.88
C GLY A 655 23.76 19.59 -80.03
N ALA A 656 23.00 19.61 -78.94
CA ALA A 656 21.54 19.63 -79.00
C ALA A 656 20.98 21.05 -79.13
N GLU A 657 19.96 21.23 -79.99
CA GLU A 657 19.10 22.43 -79.98
C GLU A 657 18.22 22.39 -78.73
N VAL A 658 18.34 23.40 -77.86
CA VAL A 658 17.50 23.48 -76.66
C VAL A 658 16.32 24.41 -76.89
N ILE A 659 15.12 23.86 -76.65
CA ILE A 659 13.85 24.55 -76.76
C ILE A 659 13.21 24.63 -75.38
N VAL A 660 13.04 25.84 -74.86
CA VAL A 660 12.34 26.06 -73.58
C VAL A 660 10.88 26.40 -73.86
N VAL A 661 9.99 25.68 -73.19
CA VAL A 661 8.55 25.72 -73.39
C VAL A 661 7.86 26.18 -72.11
N GLY A 662 6.83 27.03 -72.24
CA GLY A 662 6.04 27.52 -71.09
C GLY A 662 6.44 28.91 -70.62
N MET A 663 7.08 29.69 -71.49
CA MET A 663 7.58 31.03 -71.19
C MET A 663 6.42 32.05 -71.06
N ARG A 664 5.87 32.20 -69.85
CA ARG A 664 4.80 33.16 -69.53
C ARG A 664 5.35 34.56 -69.24
N PRO A 665 4.56 35.65 -69.39
CA PRO A 665 5.03 37.03 -69.17
C PRO A 665 5.69 37.26 -67.81
N GLN A 666 5.14 36.66 -66.74
CA GLN A 666 5.69 36.75 -65.38
C GLN A 666 7.09 36.13 -65.29
N VAL A 667 7.27 34.93 -65.85
CA VAL A 667 8.57 34.23 -65.84
C VAL A 667 9.59 34.95 -66.73
N ALA A 668 9.17 35.53 -67.85
CA ALA A 668 10.05 36.34 -68.69
C ALA A 668 10.54 37.61 -67.98
N GLN A 669 9.67 38.27 -67.19
CA GLN A 669 10.04 39.42 -66.36
C GLN A 669 11.04 39.03 -65.28
N GLU A 670 10.84 37.90 -64.61
CA GLU A 670 11.76 37.39 -63.59
C GLU A 670 13.13 37.02 -64.15
N PHE A 671 13.19 36.32 -65.29
CA PHE A 671 14.46 35.98 -65.95
C PHE A 671 15.24 37.23 -66.36
N THR A 672 14.53 38.28 -66.78
CA THR A 672 15.12 39.58 -67.12
C THR A 672 15.63 40.29 -65.86
N HIS A 673 14.85 40.30 -64.78
CA HIS A 673 15.25 40.90 -63.50
C HIS A 673 16.47 40.21 -62.88
N LEU A 674 16.58 38.90 -63.04
CA LEU A 674 17.68 38.08 -62.53
C LEU A 674 18.93 38.08 -63.43
N GLY A 675 18.90 38.78 -64.57
CA GLY A 675 20.06 38.90 -65.48
C GLY A 675 20.44 37.59 -66.18
N ILE A 676 19.47 36.72 -66.45
CA ILE A 676 19.71 35.39 -67.02
C ILE A 676 19.93 35.48 -68.52
N ASP A 677 21.06 34.97 -68.99
CA ASP A 677 21.41 34.96 -70.41
C ASP A 677 20.89 33.69 -71.11
N LEU A 678 19.83 33.90 -71.90
CA LEU A 678 19.10 32.91 -72.70
C LEU A 678 19.65 32.78 -74.15
N ALA A 679 20.82 33.34 -74.45
CA ALA A 679 21.42 33.24 -75.77
C ALA A 679 21.62 31.76 -76.18
N GLY A 680 21.22 31.43 -77.41
CA GLY A 680 21.34 30.08 -77.97
C GLY A 680 20.17 29.13 -77.66
N MET A 681 19.13 29.60 -76.97
CA MET A 681 17.91 28.82 -76.68
C MET A 681 16.73 29.33 -77.51
N THR A 682 15.88 28.42 -77.99
CA THR A 682 14.63 28.79 -78.67
C THR A 682 13.47 28.76 -77.68
N LEU A 683 12.70 29.84 -77.58
CA LEU A 683 11.62 29.98 -76.60
C LEU A 683 10.25 29.84 -77.25
N TYR A 684 9.36 29.05 -76.64
CA TYR A 684 7.96 28.95 -77.06
C TYR A 684 7.00 29.10 -75.87
N PRO A 685 5.84 29.75 -76.08
CA PRO A 685 4.85 29.94 -75.02
C PRO A 685 4.14 28.64 -74.62
N THR A 686 4.03 27.65 -75.53
CA THR A 686 3.35 26.37 -75.27
C THR A 686 4.02 25.20 -75.99
N LEU A 687 3.88 23.99 -75.44
CA LEU A 687 4.46 22.77 -76.01
C LEU A 687 3.93 22.50 -77.42
N GLY A 688 2.64 22.74 -77.65
CA GLY A 688 2.02 22.61 -78.97
C GLY A 688 2.66 23.51 -80.03
N SER A 689 3.05 24.75 -79.66
CA SER A 689 3.73 25.66 -80.59
C SER A 689 5.16 25.22 -80.93
N ALA A 690 5.89 24.68 -79.94
CA ALA A 690 7.24 24.14 -80.15
C ALA A 690 7.22 22.92 -81.08
N LEU A 691 6.33 21.94 -80.80
CA LEU A 691 6.18 20.73 -81.61
C LEU A 691 5.70 21.04 -83.04
N SER A 692 4.80 22.02 -83.20
CA SER A 692 4.35 22.46 -84.52
C SER A 692 5.46 23.08 -85.35
N SER A 693 6.40 23.79 -84.71
CA SER A 693 7.58 24.37 -85.37
C SER A 693 8.56 23.29 -85.81
N LEU A 694 8.86 22.33 -84.93
CA LEU A 694 9.71 21.18 -85.23
C LEU A 694 9.16 20.35 -86.40
N ARG A 695 7.86 20.07 -86.41
CA ARG A 695 7.20 19.36 -87.53
C ARG A 695 7.30 20.10 -88.86
N ARG A 696 7.16 21.43 -88.86
CA ARG A 696 7.31 22.24 -90.08
C ARG A 696 8.74 22.24 -90.61
N ARG A 697 9.74 22.24 -89.72
CA ARG A 697 11.17 22.19 -90.11
C ARG A 697 11.57 20.83 -90.70
N ARG A 698 10.94 19.73 -90.26
CA ARG A 698 11.22 18.37 -90.74
C ARG A 698 10.35 17.91 -91.93
N GLN A 699 9.36 18.69 -92.38
CA GLN A 699 8.64 18.38 -93.62
C GLN A 699 9.45 18.80 -94.86
N PRO A 700 9.78 17.88 -95.80
CA PRO A 700 10.47 18.27 -97.03
C PRO A 700 9.56 19.13 -97.92
N LEU A 701 10.08 20.27 -98.39
CA LEU A 701 9.44 21.16 -99.36
C LEU A 701 9.13 20.41 -100.67
N ILE A 702 7.86 20.07 -100.90
CA ILE A 702 7.39 19.55 -102.19
C ILE A 702 7.27 20.73 -103.17
N ALA A 703 8.13 20.78 -104.18
CA ALA A 703 8.08 21.76 -105.28
C ALA A 703 6.91 21.45 -106.26
N PRO A 704 6.18 22.46 -106.78
CA PRO A 704 5.08 22.22 -107.71
C PRO A 704 5.57 21.93 -109.14
N ARG A 705 5.11 20.82 -109.73
CA ARG A 705 5.25 20.47 -111.15
C ARG A 705 4.46 21.44 -112.03
N MET A 706 5.11 22.03 -113.04
CA MET A 706 4.42 22.74 -114.13
C MET A 706 3.77 21.77 -115.14
N PRO A 707 2.64 22.14 -115.78
CA PRO A 707 1.95 21.28 -116.74
C PRO A 707 2.56 21.38 -118.15
N ARG A 708 2.65 20.23 -118.85
CA ARG A 708 3.00 20.15 -120.28
C ARG A 708 1.80 20.52 -121.16
N ALA A 709 2.07 21.27 -122.23
CA ALA A 709 1.24 21.32 -123.43
C ALA A 709 1.58 20.15 -124.36
#